data_AF-A0A3L7TZH9-F1
#
_entry.id   AF-A0A3L7TZH9-F1
#
_cell.length_a   1.000
_cell.length_b   1.000
_cell.length_c   1.000
_cell.angle_alpha   90.00
_cell.angle_beta   90.00
_cell.angle_gamma   90.00
#
_symmetry.space_group_name_H-M   'P 1'
#
loop_
_entity.id
_entity.type
_entity.pdbx_description
1 polymer ?
#
loop_
_entity_poly.entity_id
_entity_poly.type
_entity_poly.pdbx_seq_one_letter_code
_entity_poly.pdbx_strand_id
1 'polypeptide(L)'
;MIVDAPGPAVFRHGSTWVRADFHMHTKADKEFDFKGESGSFVASFVAALKKAAVQLAVITNHNKFDRDEFNAIVKAAKKEEIFLLPGIELSVKDGSHGIHTLVVFHPDWIVNRENENHIQSFLGLTFAGQSNFENENGRSNHDLNDTVRELDKFGRDYFLVFAHVEANNGLWGGLSGGRLTELSAHDPFRQRCLGFQKVETHDERVKAKKHFGEWYPAEVHGCDCKSIAEIGRGDEIFLKIGAFTFEAVKFALLDHMNRVAAELPKPERSFIKRIAFEGDKLDGRSIDFSPELNAFIGIRGSGKSSILEALRYVLDIPFGKNSADREYKEGALRNALGSGGKITLTAIDRYGKEYEVRRILGEHPDVYVGGTLQPGISIRETVLHKPIYFGQKDLSNTGQGFENDLVEKLVGEKLVDIRETIALRRQTVTETIRRLLKLADVAEKQKEYAAKKQNAEYKLEIFKEHGVEKKLQKQVDYEQDAKTVKDLGEFVAGYFEELEDFASRYSDEFASRKKYESKQNPAFFKNVFAIFDKVLSGFQEISKTAESTQVASGALKGKVKEFDTLKSALKEEFAEVSRKLSEQLKSSGATAIEPDEFLKMRKAIENAKQILAALTKENEQQLSLKLQLVSELTMLNNHWHDEYTAIKHELDAINAQKTALQIDVEYKGDKDAFLKYMKDLFRGSKLREAMLSEVVQTFADGAAIYPDLEKAMGILGASASVFEQYFTDNLTALLTWQVPNRFTIKYHGKPLKNHSLGQRASALILFVLSQRDNDVVIIDQPEDDLDNQTIYEDVIKLVRRLKPETQFIFATHNPNIPVLGDAEQIVACAYDEDAIQTKDAIQTKDAIQTKVGSIDCPVLQKAIVSIMEGGSEAFQRRKEIYQVWKQQNS
;
A
#
# COMPACT_ATOMS: atom_id res chain seq x y z
N MET A 1 10.90 12.34 -39.75
CA MET A 1 11.61 11.56 -38.70
C MET A 1 12.35 12.55 -37.82
N ILE A 2 11.71 13.02 -36.76
CA ILE A 2 12.39 13.78 -35.71
C ILE A 2 12.62 12.73 -34.62
N VAL A 3 13.82 12.17 -34.59
CA VAL A 3 14.28 11.51 -33.37
C VAL A 3 14.51 12.68 -32.41
N ASP A 4 13.56 12.91 -31.50
CA ASP A 4 13.67 13.92 -30.45
C ASP A 4 14.99 13.65 -29.73
N ALA A 5 15.98 14.55 -29.91
CA ALA A 5 17.18 14.49 -29.10
C ALA A 5 16.73 14.54 -27.63
N PRO A 6 17.24 13.67 -26.75
CA PRO A 6 16.89 13.72 -25.35
C PRO A 6 17.18 15.13 -24.83
N GLY A 7 16.23 15.70 -24.08
CA GLY A 7 16.42 16.98 -23.41
C GLY A 7 17.62 16.93 -22.45
N PRO A 8 18.01 18.08 -21.86
CA PRO A 8 19.11 18.13 -20.89
C PRO A 8 18.96 17.07 -19.80
N ALA A 9 20.04 16.36 -19.49
CA ALA A 9 20.07 15.26 -18.53
C ALA A 9 19.69 15.73 -17.12
N VAL A 10 19.99 16.99 -16.77
CA VAL A 10 19.55 17.64 -15.52
C VAL A 10 18.03 17.56 -15.30
N PHE A 11 17.20 17.57 -16.36
CA PHE A 11 15.73 17.52 -16.26
C PHE A 11 15.14 16.12 -16.47
N ARG A 12 15.96 15.08 -16.38
CA ARG A 12 15.52 13.68 -16.57
C ARG A 12 14.37 13.29 -15.63
N HIS A 13 14.40 13.78 -14.39
CA HIS A 13 13.37 13.55 -13.38
C HIS A 13 12.37 14.71 -13.28
N GLY A 14 12.23 15.52 -14.33
CA GLY A 14 11.28 16.62 -14.40
C GLY A 14 11.88 17.95 -13.92
N SER A 15 11.04 18.82 -13.37
CA SER A 15 11.49 20.07 -12.76
C SER A 15 12.42 19.81 -11.57
N THR A 16 13.57 20.48 -11.57
CA THR A 16 14.60 20.33 -10.54
C THR A 16 15.13 21.68 -10.10
N TRP A 17 15.73 21.70 -8.91
CA TRP A 17 16.37 22.89 -8.36
C TRP A 17 17.74 23.09 -9.01
N VAL A 18 17.93 24.25 -9.63
CA VAL A 18 19.19 24.66 -10.27
C VAL A 18 19.71 25.92 -9.60
N ARG A 19 21.02 26.01 -9.36
CA ARG A 19 21.63 27.24 -8.84
C ARG A 19 21.58 28.32 -9.92
N ALA A 20 21.05 29.48 -9.55
CA ALA A 20 20.90 30.63 -10.43
C ALA A 20 21.81 31.80 -10.01
N ASP A 21 22.22 32.61 -10.97
CA ASP A 21 22.91 33.87 -10.77
C ASP A 21 22.30 34.96 -11.66
N PHE A 22 21.62 35.94 -11.07
CA PHE A 22 20.90 36.95 -11.83
C PHE A 22 21.74 38.16 -12.23
N HIS A 23 23.01 38.24 -11.84
CA HIS A 23 23.81 39.44 -12.03
C HIS A 23 25.27 39.08 -12.31
N MET A 24 25.63 39.06 -13.60
CA MET A 24 26.97 38.71 -14.04
C MET A 24 27.50 39.67 -15.10
N HIS A 25 28.76 40.08 -14.93
CA HIS A 25 29.48 40.83 -15.95
C HIS A 25 30.45 39.94 -16.72
N THR A 26 30.83 40.42 -17.90
CA THR A 26 31.74 39.75 -18.84
C THR A 26 32.86 40.71 -19.24
N LYS A 27 33.86 40.25 -20.01
CA LYS A 27 34.98 41.11 -20.42
C LYS A 27 34.55 42.29 -21.31
N ALA A 28 33.35 42.24 -21.90
CA ALA A 28 32.77 43.37 -22.62
C ALA A 28 32.40 44.56 -21.72
N ASP A 29 32.20 44.31 -20.42
CA ASP A 29 32.04 45.32 -19.40
C ASP A 29 33.40 45.99 -19.08
N LYS A 30 33.39 47.31 -18.87
CA LYS A 30 34.63 48.08 -18.63
C LYS A 30 35.25 47.81 -17.27
N GLU A 31 34.46 47.37 -16.30
CA GLU A 31 34.92 47.08 -14.95
C GLU A 31 35.45 45.65 -14.78
N PHE A 32 35.25 44.80 -15.79
CA PHE A 32 35.64 43.40 -15.71
C PHE A 32 37.14 43.22 -16.00
N ASP A 33 37.89 42.82 -14.98
CA ASP A 33 39.32 42.52 -15.06
C ASP A 33 39.53 41.07 -15.54
N PHE A 34 40.02 40.92 -16.77
CA PHE A 34 40.45 39.63 -17.33
C PHE A 34 41.93 39.66 -17.75
N LYS A 35 42.75 38.90 -17.03
CA LYS A 35 44.21 38.79 -17.24
C LYS A 35 44.66 37.58 -18.06
N GLY A 36 43.73 36.80 -18.61
CA GLY A 36 44.04 35.63 -19.43
C GLY A 36 44.27 35.97 -20.91
N GLU A 37 44.64 34.98 -21.71
CA GLU A 37 44.72 35.15 -23.17
C GLU A 37 43.33 35.43 -23.74
N SER A 38 43.19 36.39 -24.66
CA SER A 38 41.87 36.85 -25.15
C SER A 38 40.99 35.73 -25.74
N GLY A 39 41.60 34.69 -26.31
CA GLY A 39 40.89 33.50 -26.83
C GLY A 39 40.44 32.50 -25.76
N SER A 40 40.94 32.61 -24.53
CA SER A 40 40.65 31.68 -23.43
C SER A 40 39.46 32.10 -22.55
N PHE A 41 38.94 33.32 -22.72
CA PHE A 41 37.90 33.89 -21.87
C PHE A 41 36.65 33.00 -21.80
N VAL A 42 36.07 32.63 -22.94
CA VAL A 42 34.83 31.85 -23.00
C VAL A 42 34.96 30.51 -22.27
N ALA A 43 36.07 29.80 -22.49
CA ALA A 43 36.33 28.52 -21.83
C ALA A 43 36.51 28.71 -20.32
N SER A 44 37.24 29.74 -19.90
CA SER A 44 37.50 30.04 -18.49
C SER A 44 36.23 30.47 -17.75
N PHE A 45 35.37 31.27 -18.41
CA PHE A 45 34.10 31.74 -17.85
C PHE A 45 33.13 30.58 -17.62
N VAL A 46 32.96 29.69 -18.62
CA VAL A 46 32.11 28.50 -18.49
C VAL A 46 32.68 27.51 -17.47
N ALA A 47 34.00 27.34 -17.40
CA ALA A 47 34.63 26.51 -16.39
C ALA A 47 34.40 27.05 -14.97
N ALA A 48 34.41 28.37 -14.79
CA ALA A 48 34.10 29.01 -13.51
C ALA A 48 32.63 28.83 -13.11
N LEU A 49 31.68 29.01 -14.05
CA LEU A 49 30.26 28.72 -13.81
C LEU A 49 30.05 27.26 -13.38
N LYS A 50 30.64 26.32 -14.10
CA LYS A 50 30.58 24.88 -13.77
C LYS A 50 31.17 24.58 -12.39
N LYS A 51 32.31 25.19 -12.06
CA LYS A 51 32.96 25.03 -10.74
C LYS A 51 32.08 25.58 -9.60
N ALA A 52 31.38 26.68 -9.84
CA ALA A 52 30.41 27.26 -8.92
C ALA A 52 29.06 26.51 -8.91
N ALA A 53 28.90 25.46 -9.71
CA ALA A 53 27.64 24.75 -9.92
C ALA A 53 26.48 25.65 -10.39
N VAL A 54 26.77 26.80 -11.02
CA VAL A 54 25.76 27.70 -11.58
C VAL A 54 25.26 27.12 -12.90
N GLN A 55 23.97 26.83 -12.96
CA GLN A 55 23.31 26.20 -14.11
C GLN A 55 22.36 27.16 -14.82
N LEU A 56 21.96 28.24 -14.17
CA LEU A 56 21.21 29.35 -14.76
C LEU A 56 21.96 30.65 -14.46
N ALA A 57 22.22 31.47 -15.46
CA ALA A 57 22.80 32.79 -15.23
C ALA A 57 22.26 33.85 -16.20
N VAL A 58 22.30 35.10 -15.77
CA VAL A 58 21.97 36.26 -16.61
C VAL A 58 23.22 37.12 -16.79
N ILE A 59 23.60 37.36 -18.04
CA ILE A 59 24.69 38.31 -18.34
C ILE A 59 24.09 39.70 -18.40
N THR A 60 24.60 40.62 -17.58
CA THR A 60 24.01 41.94 -17.30
C THR A 60 25.07 43.05 -17.27
N ASN A 61 25.90 43.17 -18.31
CA ASN A 61 26.91 44.25 -18.35
C ASN A 61 26.26 45.65 -18.23
N HIS A 62 27.00 46.62 -17.70
CA HIS A 62 26.54 47.99 -17.45
C HIS A 62 26.19 48.71 -18.76
N ASN A 63 24.89 48.99 -18.94
CA ASN A 63 24.34 49.72 -20.09
C ASN A 63 24.83 49.20 -21.46
N LYS A 64 25.19 47.91 -21.56
CA LYS A 64 25.86 47.34 -22.72
C LYS A 64 25.48 45.89 -22.94
N PHE A 65 25.34 45.49 -24.21
CA PHE A 65 25.13 44.10 -24.57
C PHE A 65 25.99 43.71 -25.78
N ASP A 66 26.97 42.82 -25.57
CA ASP A 66 27.80 42.26 -26.64
C ASP A 66 27.21 40.93 -27.12
N ARG A 67 26.53 40.97 -28.28
CA ARG A 67 25.83 39.81 -28.86
C ARG A 67 26.79 38.69 -29.26
N ASP A 68 27.98 39.02 -29.74
CA ASP A 68 28.92 38.02 -30.25
C ASP A 68 29.60 37.28 -29.10
N GLU A 69 30.02 38.01 -28.06
CA GLU A 69 30.50 37.41 -26.81
C GLU A 69 29.42 36.56 -26.15
N PHE A 70 28.20 37.08 -25.99
CA PHE A 70 27.09 36.34 -25.41
C PHE A 70 26.84 35.01 -26.15
N ASN A 71 26.74 35.06 -27.49
CA ASN A 71 26.53 33.85 -28.30
C ASN A 71 27.69 32.85 -28.19
N ALA A 72 28.93 33.33 -28.09
CA ALA A 72 30.10 32.47 -27.90
C ALA A 72 30.06 31.75 -26.54
N ILE A 73 29.70 32.45 -25.46
CA ILE A 73 29.56 31.86 -24.13
C ILE A 73 28.39 30.87 -24.11
N VAL A 74 27.21 31.23 -24.62
CA VAL A 74 26.04 30.33 -24.71
C VAL A 74 26.39 29.02 -25.43
N LYS A 75 27.11 29.10 -26.55
CA LYS A 75 27.51 27.92 -27.31
C LYS A 75 28.42 26.98 -26.52
N ALA A 76 29.31 27.53 -25.69
CA ALA A 76 30.17 26.75 -24.81
C ALA A 76 29.41 26.21 -23.58
N ALA A 77 28.64 27.07 -22.92
CA ALA A 77 27.82 26.78 -21.73
C ALA A 77 26.80 25.66 -21.99
N LYS A 78 26.19 25.63 -23.18
CA LYS A 78 25.22 24.59 -23.56
C LYS A 78 25.80 23.17 -23.52
N LYS A 79 27.10 23.00 -23.76
CA LYS A 79 27.76 21.68 -23.69
C LYS A 79 27.90 21.17 -22.25
N GLU A 80 27.83 22.09 -21.29
CA GLU A 80 27.94 21.82 -19.86
C GLU A 80 26.56 21.91 -19.15
N GLU A 81 25.46 21.95 -19.93
CA GLU A 81 24.09 22.12 -19.43
C GLU A 81 23.89 23.38 -18.58
N ILE A 82 24.53 24.48 -18.98
CA ILE A 82 24.37 25.80 -18.33
C ILE A 82 23.55 26.70 -19.26
N PHE A 83 22.48 27.29 -18.72
CA PHE A 83 21.58 28.18 -19.43
C PHE A 83 21.88 29.64 -19.13
N LEU A 84 22.08 30.43 -20.17
CA LEU A 84 22.38 31.85 -20.08
C LEU A 84 21.28 32.67 -20.73
N LEU A 85 20.77 33.67 -20.01
CA LEU A 85 19.81 34.64 -20.51
C LEU A 85 20.49 35.96 -20.87
N PRO A 86 20.08 36.61 -21.97
CA PRO A 86 20.58 37.92 -22.33
C PRO A 86 19.98 38.98 -21.41
N GLY A 87 20.81 39.87 -20.89
CA GLY A 87 20.39 40.97 -20.05
C GLY A 87 21.31 42.18 -20.15
N ILE A 88 20.93 43.25 -19.45
CA ILE A 88 21.75 44.44 -19.20
C ILE A 88 21.50 44.90 -17.77
N GLU A 89 22.51 45.51 -17.15
CA GLU A 89 22.30 46.34 -15.98
C GLU A 89 22.10 47.79 -16.45
N LEU A 90 20.84 48.23 -16.44
CA LEU A 90 20.45 49.57 -16.86
C LEU A 90 20.43 50.50 -15.65
N SER A 91 21.21 51.58 -15.69
CA SER A 91 21.09 52.66 -14.69
C SER A 91 19.96 53.61 -15.09
N VAL A 92 18.79 53.42 -14.49
CA VAL A 92 17.57 54.18 -14.79
C VAL A 92 17.62 55.56 -14.15
N LYS A 93 17.04 56.58 -14.80
CA LYS A 93 17.08 57.99 -14.37
C LYS A 93 16.63 58.25 -12.92
N ASP A 94 15.71 57.46 -12.37
CA ASP A 94 15.18 57.67 -11.02
C ASP A 94 16.30 57.65 -9.95
N GLY A 95 16.05 58.34 -8.83
CA GLY A 95 17.00 58.44 -7.73
C GLY A 95 18.19 59.38 -8.01
N SER A 96 18.90 59.76 -6.94
CA SER A 96 20.05 60.67 -7.04
C SER A 96 21.30 60.01 -7.63
N HIS A 97 21.37 58.67 -7.62
CA HIS A 97 22.49 57.87 -8.12
C HIS A 97 22.16 57.06 -9.39
N GLY A 98 20.91 57.11 -9.86
CA GLY A 98 20.39 56.19 -10.88
C GLY A 98 20.01 54.85 -10.25
N ILE A 99 18.84 54.29 -10.60
CA ILE A 99 18.41 52.99 -10.07
C ILE A 99 18.91 51.88 -10.99
N HIS A 100 19.77 51.01 -10.47
CA HIS A 100 20.29 49.86 -11.22
C HIS A 100 19.19 48.81 -11.38
N THR A 101 18.86 48.55 -12.65
CA THR A 101 17.75 47.69 -13.06
C THR A 101 18.27 46.66 -14.04
N LEU A 102 18.28 45.40 -13.63
CA LEU A 102 18.63 44.28 -14.49
C LEU A 102 17.42 44.02 -15.40
N VAL A 103 17.58 44.29 -16.69
CA VAL A 103 16.57 43.96 -17.70
C VAL A 103 16.95 42.62 -18.31
N VAL A 104 16.10 41.62 -18.11
CA VAL A 104 16.30 40.27 -18.64
C VAL A 104 15.39 40.08 -19.86
N PHE A 105 15.98 39.79 -21.00
CA PHE A 105 15.29 39.75 -22.28
C PHE A 105 14.97 38.31 -22.68
N HIS A 106 13.80 38.13 -23.30
CA HIS A 106 13.53 36.88 -24.00
C HIS A 106 14.54 36.71 -25.17
N PRO A 107 15.02 35.49 -25.48
CA PRO A 107 16.04 35.28 -26.52
C PRO A 107 15.69 35.81 -27.92
N ASP A 108 14.40 35.99 -28.22
CA ASP A 108 13.93 36.56 -29.50
C ASP A 108 14.35 38.03 -29.72
N TRP A 109 14.79 38.75 -28.69
CA TRP A 109 15.38 40.08 -28.84
C TRP A 109 16.68 40.07 -29.66
N ILE A 110 17.35 38.92 -29.74
CA ILE A 110 18.63 38.75 -30.44
C ILE A 110 18.65 37.53 -31.37
N VAL A 111 17.69 36.60 -31.25
CA VAL A 111 17.48 35.46 -32.14
C VAL A 111 16.12 35.60 -32.81
N ASN A 112 16.08 36.37 -33.89
CA ASN A 112 14.87 36.70 -34.64
C ASN A 112 15.09 36.57 -36.15
N ARG A 113 14.00 36.67 -36.92
CA ARG A 113 14.01 36.47 -38.37
C ARG A 113 14.77 37.59 -39.10
N GLU A 114 14.74 38.77 -38.52
CA GLU A 114 15.39 39.99 -39.01
C GLU A 114 16.90 39.98 -38.76
N ASN A 115 17.39 39.07 -37.89
CA ASN A 115 18.77 39.01 -37.41
C ASN A 115 19.24 40.29 -36.71
N GLU A 116 18.30 41.04 -36.13
CA GLU A 116 18.56 42.31 -35.44
C GLU A 116 18.87 42.12 -33.96
N ASN A 117 19.69 43.04 -33.41
CA ASN A 117 19.94 43.15 -31.98
C ASN A 117 19.03 44.25 -31.39
N HIS A 118 17.82 43.87 -30.99
CA HIS A 118 16.86 44.83 -30.45
C HIS A 118 17.27 45.40 -29.08
N ILE A 119 18.12 44.70 -28.33
CA ILE A 119 18.69 45.20 -27.07
C ILE A 119 19.55 46.44 -27.36
N GLN A 120 20.39 46.37 -28.40
CA GLN A 120 21.19 47.52 -28.84
C GLN A 120 20.32 48.67 -29.35
N SER A 121 19.24 48.37 -30.08
CA SER A 121 18.28 49.40 -30.52
C SER A 121 17.61 50.11 -29.34
N PHE A 122 17.23 49.36 -28.29
CA PHE A 122 16.70 49.92 -27.06
C PHE A 122 17.72 50.80 -26.33
N LEU A 123 18.98 50.34 -26.20
CA LEU A 123 20.06 51.14 -25.62
C LEU A 123 20.28 52.45 -26.39
N GLY A 124 20.28 52.40 -27.73
CA GLY A 124 20.41 53.59 -28.56
C GLY A 124 19.27 54.60 -28.36
N LEU A 125 18.04 54.12 -28.13
CA LEU A 125 16.89 54.96 -27.83
C LEU A 125 16.96 55.55 -26.41
N THR A 126 17.29 54.74 -25.40
CA THR A 126 17.27 55.16 -23.99
C THR A 126 18.42 56.11 -23.63
N PHE A 127 19.53 56.07 -24.38
CA PHE A 127 20.67 56.96 -24.22
C PHE A 127 20.84 57.95 -25.39
N ALA A 128 19.78 58.21 -26.15
CA ALA A 128 19.82 59.12 -27.29
C ALA A 128 20.44 60.48 -26.89
N GLY A 129 21.47 60.90 -27.65
CA GLY A 129 22.20 62.15 -27.41
C GLY A 129 23.28 62.08 -26.32
N GLN A 130 23.50 60.93 -25.67
CA GLN A 130 24.56 60.74 -24.69
C GLN A 130 25.78 60.02 -25.28
N SER A 131 26.97 60.30 -24.74
CA SER A 131 28.22 59.60 -25.07
C SER A 131 28.81 58.95 -23.82
N ASN A 132 29.54 57.84 -23.97
CA ASN A 132 30.14 57.08 -22.86
C ASN A 132 29.14 56.60 -21.79
N PHE A 133 27.89 56.32 -22.18
CA PHE A 133 26.87 55.81 -21.26
C PHE A 133 27.15 54.38 -20.74
N GLU A 134 28.07 53.65 -21.37
CA GLU A 134 28.56 52.33 -20.93
C GLU A 134 29.42 52.37 -19.64
N ASN A 135 29.56 53.53 -18.99
CA ASN A 135 30.18 53.62 -17.67
C ASN A 135 29.13 53.41 -16.59
N GLU A 136 29.51 52.92 -15.40
CA GLU A 136 28.62 52.71 -14.24
C GLU A 136 27.76 53.96 -13.90
N ASN A 137 28.30 55.17 -14.13
CA ASN A 137 27.60 56.43 -13.88
C ASN A 137 26.68 56.91 -15.03
N GLY A 138 26.61 56.20 -16.15
CA GLY A 138 25.79 56.56 -17.31
C GLY A 138 24.31 56.33 -17.02
N ARG A 139 23.48 57.37 -17.03
CA ARG A 139 22.05 57.29 -16.66
C ARG A 139 21.15 57.42 -17.87
N SER A 140 20.12 56.59 -17.94
CA SER A 140 19.16 56.63 -19.03
C SER A 140 18.41 57.98 -19.07
N ASN A 141 17.84 58.31 -20.23
CA ASN A 141 16.96 59.47 -20.37
C ASN A 141 15.56 59.22 -19.76
N HIS A 142 15.21 57.95 -19.51
CA HIS A 142 13.89 57.49 -19.12
C HIS A 142 13.81 57.17 -17.63
N ASP A 143 12.70 57.52 -16.99
CA ASP A 143 12.37 57.02 -15.65
C ASP A 143 11.89 55.55 -15.71
N LEU A 144 11.59 54.93 -14.57
CA LEU A 144 11.17 53.52 -14.50
C LEU A 144 9.90 53.23 -15.32
N ASN A 145 8.92 54.13 -15.32
CA ASN A 145 7.67 53.95 -16.05
C ASN A 145 7.85 54.18 -17.55
N ASP A 146 8.65 55.19 -17.92
CA ASP A 146 9.05 55.43 -19.32
C ASP A 146 9.87 54.25 -19.85
N THR A 147 10.77 53.68 -19.04
CA THR A 147 11.59 52.52 -19.40
C THR A 147 10.73 51.31 -19.75
N VAL A 148 9.75 50.96 -18.89
CA VAL A 148 8.78 49.89 -19.17
C VAL A 148 8.00 50.17 -20.46
N ARG A 149 7.57 51.42 -20.65
CA ARG A 149 6.82 51.83 -21.84
C ARG A 149 7.64 51.70 -23.13
N GLU A 150 8.91 52.10 -23.11
CA GLU A 150 9.80 51.97 -24.27
C GLU A 150 10.13 50.51 -24.58
N LEU A 151 10.34 49.68 -23.56
CA LEU A 151 10.55 48.24 -23.75
C LEU A 151 9.29 47.55 -24.32
N ASP A 152 8.10 47.90 -23.85
CA ASP A 152 6.84 47.32 -24.33
C ASP A 152 6.58 47.61 -25.82
N LYS A 153 7.08 48.72 -26.37
CA LYS A 153 6.94 49.05 -27.81
C LYS A 153 7.60 48.03 -28.73
N PHE A 154 8.57 47.26 -28.25
CA PHE A 154 9.21 46.22 -29.04
C PHE A 154 8.28 45.01 -29.28
N GLY A 155 7.20 44.87 -28.50
CA GLY A 155 6.26 43.75 -28.66
C GLY A 155 6.88 42.39 -28.32
N ARG A 156 7.95 42.38 -27.53
CA ARG A 156 8.71 41.19 -27.13
C ARG A 156 8.71 41.07 -25.61
N ASP A 157 8.88 39.85 -25.10
CA ASP A 157 8.83 39.61 -23.65
C ASP A 157 10.16 39.95 -22.96
N TYR A 158 10.06 40.43 -21.73
CA TYR A 158 11.17 40.77 -20.83
C TYR A 158 10.64 40.83 -19.39
N PHE A 159 11.56 40.76 -18.43
CA PHE A 159 11.26 41.07 -17.02
C PHE A 159 12.41 41.85 -16.38
N LEU A 160 12.10 42.47 -15.24
CA LEU A 160 13.01 43.31 -14.48
C LEU A 160 13.36 42.63 -13.15
N VAL A 161 14.63 42.72 -12.78
CA VAL A 161 15.15 42.43 -11.44
C VAL A 161 15.88 43.67 -10.95
N PHE A 162 15.55 44.18 -9.77
CA PHE A 162 16.26 45.36 -9.24
C PHE A 162 17.53 44.93 -8.51
N ALA A 163 18.67 45.49 -8.93
CA ALA A 163 19.96 45.16 -8.35
C ALA A 163 20.12 45.82 -6.98
N HIS A 164 20.85 45.13 -6.08
CA HIS A 164 21.29 45.62 -4.76
C HIS A 164 20.29 46.59 -4.11
N VAL A 165 19.07 46.13 -3.86
CA VAL A 165 17.90 47.02 -3.63
C VAL A 165 18.04 47.95 -2.44
N GLU A 166 18.84 47.59 -1.44
CA GLU A 166 19.10 48.36 -0.23
C GLU A 166 20.14 49.49 -0.42
N ALA A 167 20.92 49.48 -1.51
CA ALA A 167 21.95 50.47 -1.77
C ALA A 167 21.39 51.82 -2.26
N ASN A 168 22.21 52.87 -2.27
CA ASN A 168 21.81 54.23 -2.72
C ASN A 168 21.43 54.31 -4.20
N ASN A 169 21.94 53.38 -5.01
CA ASN A 169 21.60 53.15 -6.41
C ASN A 169 20.65 51.95 -6.59
N GLY A 170 20.18 51.35 -5.49
CA GLY A 170 19.14 50.33 -5.45
C GLY A 170 17.75 50.95 -5.28
N LEU A 171 16.71 50.18 -5.62
CA LEU A 171 15.33 50.68 -5.64
C LEU A 171 14.86 51.22 -4.28
N TRP A 172 15.17 50.55 -3.17
CA TRP A 172 14.69 50.93 -1.83
C TRP A 172 15.56 52.01 -1.20
N GLY A 173 16.88 51.93 -1.32
CA GLY A 173 17.80 52.93 -0.77
C GLY A 173 17.82 54.23 -1.59
N GLY A 174 17.53 54.16 -2.90
CA GLY A 174 17.55 55.30 -3.82
C GLY A 174 16.23 56.07 -3.94
N LEU A 175 15.09 55.50 -3.53
CA LEU A 175 13.76 56.13 -3.66
C LEU A 175 13.06 56.35 -2.32
N SER A 176 12.17 57.34 -2.27
CA SER A 176 11.34 57.57 -1.09
C SER A 176 10.19 56.56 -1.01
N GLY A 177 9.73 56.27 0.21
CA GLY A 177 8.60 55.35 0.43
C GLY A 177 7.32 55.74 -0.32
N GLY A 178 7.07 57.03 -0.54
CA GLY A 178 5.94 57.50 -1.35
C GLY A 178 6.03 57.07 -2.82
N ARG A 179 7.24 57.16 -3.41
CA ARG A 179 7.50 56.71 -4.79
C ARG A 179 7.42 55.19 -4.92
N LEU A 180 7.87 54.44 -3.90
CA LEU A 180 7.72 52.99 -3.87
C LEU A 180 6.25 52.56 -3.85
N THR A 181 5.42 53.24 -3.05
CA THR A 181 3.97 53.01 -3.05
C THR A 181 3.34 53.36 -4.41
N GLU A 182 3.74 54.44 -5.06
CA GLU A 182 3.26 54.80 -6.40
C GLU A 182 3.60 53.72 -7.45
N LEU A 183 4.84 53.26 -7.48
CA LEU A 183 5.28 52.18 -8.39
C LEU A 183 4.55 50.87 -8.11
N SER A 184 4.30 50.56 -6.84
CA SER A 184 3.54 49.37 -6.44
C SER A 184 2.08 49.38 -6.92
N ALA A 185 1.53 50.56 -7.24
CA ALA A 185 0.17 50.71 -7.75
C ALA A 185 0.11 50.76 -9.29
N HIS A 186 1.27 50.80 -9.97
CA HIS A 186 1.35 50.89 -11.43
C HIS A 186 1.38 49.49 -12.07
N ASP A 187 0.26 49.08 -12.68
CA ASP A 187 0.09 47.72 -13.24
C ASP A 187 1.19 47.29 -14.24
N PRO A 188 1.63 48.13 -15.21
CA PRO A 188 2.73 47.74 -16.10
C PRO A 188 4.04 47.45 -15.37
N PHE A 189 4.36 48.23 -14.34
CA PHE A 189 5.55 47.99 -13.52
C PHE A 189 5.44 46.65 -12.77
N ARG A 190 4.29 46.38 -12.15
CA ARG A 190 4.03 45.14 -11.41
C ARG A 190 4.12 43.89 -12.28
N GLN A 191 3.66 43.98 -13.52
CA GLN A 191 3.70 42.86 -14.46
C GLN A 191 5.10 42.54 -14.97
N ARG A 192 6.02 43.51 -14.92
CA ARG A 192 7.39 43.39 -15.43
C ARG A 192 8.43 43.16 -14.35
N CYS A 193 8.25 43.67 -13.14
CA CYS A 193 9.18 43.45 -12.03
C CYS A 193 8.94 42.10 -11.35
N LEU A 194 9.93 41.20 -11.46
CA LEU A 194 9.83 39.82 -10.97
C LEU A 194 10.87 39.47 -9.91
N GLY A 195 11.83 40.36 -9.61
CA GLY A 195 12.83 40.07 -8.59
C GLY A 195 13.43 41.29 -7.89
N PHE A 196 13.80 41.11 -6.63
CA PHE A 196 14.62 42.00 -5.83
C PHE A 196 15.93 41.30 -5.46
N GLN A 197 17.05 41.91 -5.80
CA GLN A 197 18.37 41.31 -5.60
C GLN A 197 19.04 41.81 -4.31
N LYS A 198 19.75 40.91 -3.61
CA LYS A 198 20.53 41.19 -2.39
C LYS A 198 19.68 41.81 -1.27
N VAL A 199 18.61 41.10 -0.90
CA VAL A 199 17.75 41.43 0.25
C VAL A 199 18.32 40.77 1.51
N GLU A 200 19.05 41.53 2.31
CA GLU A 200 19.83 41.01 3.44
C GLU A 200 19.25 41.47 4.78
N THR A 201 18.66 42.67 4.83
CA THR A 201 18.21 43.28 6.07
C THR A 201 16.73 42.99 6.36
N HIS A 202 16.46 42.34 7.50
CA HIS A 202 15.08 42.01 7.92
C HIS A 202 14.17 43.25 8.01
N ASP A 203 14.65 44.33 8.62
CA ASP A 203 13.86 45.55 8.80
C ASP A 203 13.53 46.24 7.48
N GLU A 204 14.49 46.27 6.53
CA GLU A 204 14.25 46.82 5.19
C GLU A 204 13.27 45.95 4.40
N ARG A 205 13.37 44.62 4.50
CA ARG A 205 12.37 43.70 3.93
C ARG A 205 10.96 43.99 4.47
N VAL A 206 10.83 44.18 5.78
CA VAL A 206 9.52 44.50 6.42
C VAL A 206 9.00 45.85 5.96
N LYS A 207 9.85 46.87 5.82
CA LYS A 207 9.46 48.19 5.27
C LYS A 207 9.00 48.07 3.81
N ALA A 208 9.78 47.40 2.97
CA ALA A 208 9.45 47.18 1.56
C ALA A 208 8.11 46.46 1.40
N LYS A 209 7.85 45.40 2.20
CA LYS A 209 6.55 44.69 2.20
C LYS A 209 5.36 45.58 2.55
N LYS A 210 5.53 46.62 3.37
CA LYS A 210 4.45 47.60 3.64
C LYS A 210 4.11 48.45 2.42
N HIS A 211 5.09 48.73 1.55
CA HIS A 211 4.87 49.49 0.31
C HIS A 211 4.28 48.61 -0.79
N PHE A 212 4.80 47.39 -0.96
CA PHE A 212 4.43 46.51 -2.08
C PHE A 212 3.26 45.57 -1.79
N GLY A 213 2.91 45.35 -0.52
CA GLY A 213 1.79 44.51 -0.11
C GLY A 213 1.92 43.07 -0.62
N GLU A 214 0.78 42.49 -1.01
CA GLU A 214 0.66 41.10 -1.51
C GLU A 214 1.41 40.86 -2.83
N TRP A 215 1.83 41.91 -3.55
CA TRP A 215 2.52 41.77 -4.83
C TRP A 215 4.02 41.42 -4.71
N TYR A 216 4.64 41.68 -3.55
CA TYR A 216 6.09 41.61 -3.33
C TYR A 216 6.81 40.51 -4.16
N PRO A 217 7.70 40.88 -5.11
CA PRO A 217 8.41 39.95 -6.00
C PRO A 217 9.36 38.96 -5.31
N ALA A 218 9.91 38.04 -6.10
CA ALA A 218 10.91 37.07 -5.65
C ALA A 218 12.17 37.75 -5.09
N GLU A 219 12.76 37.20 -4.04
CA GLU A 219 14.10 37.61 -3.58
C GLU A 219 15.14 36.72 -4.30
N VAL A 220 16.11 37.34 -4.98
CA VAL A 220 17.14 36.65 -5.78
C VAL A 220 18.54 37.14 -5.43
N HIS A 221 19.56 36.41 -5.89
CA HIS A 221 20.96 36.76 -5.71
C HIS A 221 21.72 36.73 -7.04
N GLY A 222 22.89 37.35 -7.02
CA GLY A 222 23.85 37.29 -8.11
C GLY A 222 25.21 37.84 -7.67
N CYS A 223 26.28 37.33 -8.28
CA CYS A 223 27.63 37.58 -7.80
C CYS A 223 28.13 38.99 -8.10
N ASP A 224 27.58 39.67 -9.11
CA ASP A 224 28.00 41.00 -9.55
C ASP A 224 29.53 41.02 -9.79
N CYS A 225 30.00 40.00 -10.52
CA CYS A 225 31.42 39.68 -10.63
C CYS A 225 32.17 40.69 -11.50
N LYS A 226 33.33 41.15 -11.02
CA LYS A 226 34.26 42.01 -11.76
C LYS A 226 35.49 41.24 -12.27
N SER A 227 35.53 39.92 -12.05
CA SER A 227 36.54 39.02 -12.63
C SER A 227 36.04 37.57 -12.64
N ILE A 228 36.73 36.69 -13.37
CA ILE A 228 36.39 35.25 -13.42
C ILE A 228 36.47 34.59 -12.03
N ALA A 229 37.37 35.06 -11.16
CA ALA A 229 37.55 34.48 -9.82
C ALA A 229 36.37 34.78 -8.87
N GLU A 230 35.54 35.78 -9.20
CA GLU A 230 34.39 36.19 -8.39
C GLU A 230 33.09 35.50 -8.81
N ILE A 231 33.09 34.74 -9.91
CA ILE A 231 31.92 33.97 -10.34
C ILE A 231 31.52 32.98 -9.24
N GLY A 232 30.25 33.04 -8.83
CA GLY A 232 29.70 32.21 -7.75
C GLY A 232 29.98 32.72 -6.34
N ARG A 233 30.56 33.92 -6.18
CA ARG A 233 30.68 34.59 -4.88
C ARG A 233 29.33 35.14 -4.40
N GLY A 234 29.14 35.16 -3.09
CA GLY A 234 27.92 35.66 -2.45
C GLY A 234 26.95 34.53 -2.12
N ASP A 235 25.76 34.90 -1.65
CA ASP A 235 24.72 33.94 -1.29
C ASP A 235 24.18 33.20 -2.51
N GLU A 236 23.80 31.94 -2.29
CA GLU A 236 23.25 31.09 -3.33
C GLU A 236 21.73 31.28 -3.43
N ILE A 237 21.20 31.08 -4.64
CA ILE A 237 19.77 31.01 -4.86
C ILE A 237 19.48 29.88 -5.83
N PHE A 238 18.41 29.15 -5.58
CA PHE A 238 17.97 28.01 -6.37
C PHE A 238 16.61 28.30 -6.98
N LEU A 239 16.49 28.02 -8.28
CA LEU A 239 15.23 28.07 -9.01
C LEU A 239 14.80 26.66 -9.38
N LYS A 240 13.52 26.35 -9.22
CA LYS A 240 12.94 25.09 -9.68
C LYS A 240 12.38 25.27 -11.09
N ILE A 241 13.08 24.70 -12.06
CA ILE A 241 12.70 24.72 -13.47
C ILE A 241 12.85 23.33 -14.06
N GLY A 242 12.09 23.02 -15.11
CA GLY A 242 12.21 21.76 -15.85
C GLY A 242 12.53 21.93 -17.33
N ALA A 243 12.83 23.15 -17.76
CA ALA A 243 13.33 23.44 -19.10
C ALA A 243 14.23 24.68 -19.07
N PHE A 244 15.26 24.69 -19.91
CA PHE A 244 16.11 25.86 -20.15
C PHE A 244 15.43 26.81 -21.13
N THR A 245 14.38 27.48 -20.66
CA THR A 245 13.61 28.48 -21.41
C THR A 245 13.42 29.73 -20.56
N PHE A 246 13.20 30.86 -21.22
CA PHE A 246 12.90 32.12 -20.55
C PHE A 246 11.58 32.03 -19.77
N GLU A 247 10.58 31.36 -20.33
CA GLU A 247 9.27 31.16 -19.71
C GLU A 247 9.37 30.35 -18.42
N ALA A 248 10.24 29.34 -18.35
CA ALA A 248 10.44 28.55 -17.14
C ALA A 248 11.02 29.40 -16.00
N VAL A 249 12.01 30.24 -16.30
CA VAL A 249 12.60 31.18 -15.33
C VAL A 249 11.57 32.21 -14.89
N LYS A 250 10.84 32.80 -15.84
CA LYS A 250 9.77 33.76 -15.56
C LYS A 250 8.69 33.14 -14.66
N PHE A 251 8.28 31.92 -14.94
CA PHE A 251 7.29 31.20 -14.15
C PHE A 251 7.79 30.88 -12.74
N ALA A 252 9.05 30.47 -12.58
CA ALA A 252 9.67 30.25 -11.28
C ALA A 252 9.68 31.52 -10.41
N LEU A 253 9.96 32.69 -11.00
CA LEU A 253 9.91 33.97 -10.28
C LEU A 253 8.48 34.42 -9.95
N LEU A 254 7.50 34.11 -10.80
CA LEU A 254 6.08 34.39 -10.51
C LEU A 254 5.53 33.50 -9.39
N ASP A 255 5.93 32.23 -9.32
CA ASP A 255 5.56 31.28 -8.26
C ASP A 255 6.72 31.08 -7.26
N HIS A 256 7.39 32.18 -6.89
CA HIS A 256 8.61 32.14 -6.09
C HIS A 256 8.44 31.45 -4.73
N MET A 257 7.23 31.45 -4.17
CA MET A 257 6.93 30.73 -2.92
C MET A 257 7.14 29.21 -3.02
N ASN A 258 7.07 28.63 -4.22
CA ASN A 258 7.21 27.18 -4.44
C ASN A 258 8.41 26.83 -5.33
N ARG A 259 8.95 27.79 -6.07
CA ARG A 259 10.00 27.57 -7.08
C ARG A 259 11.27 28.39 -6.88
N VAL A 260 11.39 29.18 -5.80
CA VAL A 260 12.62 29.89 -5.42
C VAL A 260 12.99 29.52 -3.99
N ALA A 261 14.24 29.13 -3.76
CA ALA A 261 14.74 28.74 -2.45
C ALA A 261 16.17 29.24 -2.22
N ALA A 262 16.48 29.75 -1.03
CA ALA A 262 17.82 30.17 -0.63
C ALA A 262 18.75 28.97 -0.36
N GLU A 263 18.18 27.84 0.05
CA GLU A 263 18.89 26.59 0.28
C GLU A 263 18.28 25.48 -0.57
N LEU A 264 19.11 24.55 -1.04
CA LEU A 264 18.68 23.43 -1.85
C LEU A 264 17.79 22.47 -1.03
N PRO A 265 16.51 22.31 -1.37
CA PRO A 265 15.64 21.35 -0.68
C PRO A 265 16.11 19.92 -0.94
N LYS A 266 16.11 19.07 0.08
CA LYS A 266 16.48 17.65 -0.03
C LYS A 266 15.24 16.76 0.16
N PRO A 267 15.04 15.74 -0.69
CA PRO A 267 13.99 14.77 -0.45
C PRO A 267 14.37 13.90 0.76
N GLU A 268 13.52 13.91 1.79
CA GLU A 268 13.72 13.13 3.04
C GLU A 268 12.96 11.80 3.05
N ARG A 269 12.14 11.56 2.02
CA ARG A 269 11.18 10.46 1.95
C ARG A 269 11.57 9.44 0.89
N SER A 270 11.08 8.21 1.03
CA SER A 270 11.27 7.19 0.01
C SER A 270 10.44 7.51 -1.24
N PHE A 271 10.93 7.19 -2.44
CA PHE A 271 10.22 7.47 -3.68
C PHE A 271 10.59 6.50 -4.80
N ILE A 272 9.67 6.35 -5.75
CA ILE A 272 9.91 5.61 -6.99
C ILE A 272 10.74 6.50 -7.91
N LYS A 273 11.93 6.03 -8.29
CA LYS A 273 12.81 6.77 -9.19
C LYS A 273 12.55 6.45 -10.66
N ARG A 274 12.27 5.19 -10.97
CA ARG A 274 12.09 4.71 -12.34
C ARG A 274 11.26 3.43 -12.39
N ILE A 275 10.53 3.24 -13.49
CA ILE A 275 9.97 1.94 -13.88
C ILE A 275 10.42 1.61 -15.31
N ALA A 276 10.73 0.35 -15.58
CA ALA A 276 11.07 -0.18 -16.89
C ALA A 276 10.32 -1.49 -17.17
N PHE A 277 10.03 -1.73 -18.44
CA PHE A 277 9.18 -2.82 -18.89
C PHE A 277 9.88 -3.64 -19.98
N GLU A 278 9.77 -4.96 -19.86
CA GLU A 278 10.18 -5.94 -20.87
C GLU A 278 8.95 -6.82 -21.17
N GLY A 279 8.63 -7.09 -22.44
CA GLY A 279 7.47 -7.91 -22.79
C GLY A 279 6.81 -7.52 -24.12
N ASP A 280 5.56 -7.06 -24.06
CA ASP A 280 4.70 -6.81 -25.23
C ASP A 280 4.53 -5.30 -25.54
N LYS A 281 3.38 -4.70 -25.20
CA LYS A 281 3.02 -3.33 -25.61
C LYS A 281 3.84 -2.22 -24.96
N LEU A 282 4.46 -2.54 -23.81
CA LEU A 282 5.37 -1.64 -23.09
C LEU A 282 6.84 -2.02 -23.28
N ASP A 283 7.18 -2.94 -24.17
CA ASP A 283 8.55 -3.45 -24.30
C ASP A 283 9.59 -2.35 -24.57
N GLY A 284 10.73 -2.44 -23.87
CA GLY A 284 11.82 -1.49 -23.95
C GLY A 284 11.50 -0.09 -23.40
N ARG A 285 10.31 0.13 -22.83
CA ARG A 285 9.92 1.43 -22.27
C ARG A 285 10.44 1.60 -20.86
N SER A 286 10.80 2.84 -20.55
CA SER A 286 11.18 3.25 -19.20
C SER A 286 10.66 4.64 -18.92
N ILE A 287 10.19 4.87 -17.71
CA ILE A 287 9.65 6.14 -17.25
C ILE A 287 10.41 6.54 -15.99
N ASP A 288 11.04 7.71 -16.03
CA ASP A 288 11.71 8.32 -14.88
C ASP A 288 10.71 9.22 -14.15
N PHE A 289 10.66 9.14 -12.82
CA PHE A 289 9.73 9.88 -11.99
C PHE A 289 10.44 11.00 -11.21
N SER A 290 9.72 12.08 -10.95
CA SER A 290 10.08 13.07 -9.92
C SER A 290 9.76 12.50 -8.52
N PRO A 291 10.53 12.82 -7.46
CA PRO A 291 10.15 12.50 -6.08
C PRO A 291 8.88 13.24 -5.61
N GLU A 292 8.35 14.19 -6.39
CA GLU A 292 7.20 15.02 -6.04
C GLU A 292 5.97 14.65 -6.89
N LEU A 293 5.37 15.59 -7.63
CA LEU A 293 4.14 15.37 -8.41
C LEU A 293 4.43 14.87 -9.83
N ASN A 294 3.89 13.70 -10.14
CA ASN A 294 3.94 13.05 -11.44
C ASN A 294 2.51 12.92 -12.00
N ALA A 295 2.29 13.38 -13.23
CA ALA A 295 0.97 13.35 -13.88
C ALA A 295 1.00 12.62 -15.23
N PHE A 296 0.29 11.50 -15.31
CA PHE A 296 0.04 10.74 -16.52
C PHE A 296 -1.18 11.32 -17.23
N ILE A 297 -0.97 11.81 -18.45
CA ILE A 297 -2.01 12.43 -19.28
C ILE A 297 -2.19 11.64 -20.58
N GLY A 298 -3.38 11.69 -21.17
CA GLY A 298 -3.67 11.01 -22.43
C GLY A 298 -5.16 10.79 -22.62
N ILE A 299 -5.57 10.49 -23.84
CA ILE A 299 -6.96 10.13 -24.16
C ILE A 299 -7.37 8.80 -23.50
N ARG A 300 -8.66 8.48 -23.49
CA ARG A 300 -9.13 7.15 -23.03
C ARG A 300 -8.50 6.06 -23.90
N GLY A 301 -8.08 4.95 -23.26
CA GLY A 301 -7.38 3.85 -23.95
C GLY A 301 -5.88 4.08 -24.19
N SER A 302 -5.30 5.22 -23.79
CA SER A 302 -3.89 5.54 -24.06
C SER A 302 -2.85 4.77 -23.24
N GLY A 303 -3.26 3.86 -22.34
CA GLY A 303 -2.35 3.05 -21.51
C GLY A 303 -2.02 3.59 -20.12
N LYS A 304 -2.57 4.75 -19.69
CA LYS A 304 -2.33 5.34 -18.35
C LYS A 304 -2.60 4.34 -17.20
N SER A 305 -3.82 3.82 -17.15
CA SER A 305 -4.26 2.87 -16.11
C SER A 305 -3.45 1.58 -16.16
N SER A 306 -3.04 1.11 -17.34
CA SER A 306 -2.18 -0.08 -17.48
C SER A 306 -0.81 0.13 -16.82
N ILE A 307 -0.22 1.32 -16.95
CA ILE A 307 1.06 1.64 -16.30
C ILE A 307 0.90 1.76 -14.79
N LEU A 308 -0.18 2.39 -14.31
CA LEU A 308 -0.47 2.49 -12.87
C LEU A 308 -0.77 1.11 -12.25
N GLU A 309 -1.49 0.23 -12.94
CA GLU A 309 -1.69 -1.15 -12.52
C GLU A 309 -0.40 -1.96 -12.51
N ALA A 310 0.54 -1.66 -13.42
CA ALA A 310 1.88 -2.25 -13.40
C ALA A 310 2.69 -1.79 -12.19
N LEU A 311 2.59 -0.51 -11.79
CA LEU A 311 3.16 -0.01 -10.52
C LEU A 311 2.56 -0.75 -9.32
N ARG A 312 1.23 -0.84 -9.22
CA ARG A 312 0.56 -1.62 -8.16
C ARG A 312 1.08 -3.06 -8.11
N TYR A 313 1.20 -3.69 -9.28
CA TYR A 313 1.63 -5.08 -9.39
C TYR A 313 3.08 -5.28 -8.95
N VAL A 314 4.04 -4.49 -9.43
CA VAL A 314 5.46 -4.65 -9.02
C VAL A 314 5.69 -4.34 -7.55
N LEU A 315 4.89 -3.44 -6.97
CA LEU A 315 4.93 -3.08 -5.54
C LEU A 315 4.28 -4.11 -4.61
N ASP A 316 3.73 -5.19 -5.17
CA ASP A 316 2.99 -6.22 -4.44
C ASP A 316 1.80 -5.69 -3.64
N ILE A 317 1.15 -4.65 -4.14
CA ILE A 317 -0.04 -4.09 -3.52
C ILE A 317 -1.25 -4.96 -3.90
N PRO A 318 -1.93 -5.63 -2.95
CA PRO A 318 -3.04 -6.53 -3.24
C PRO A 318 -4.28 -5.77 -3.71
N PHE A 319 -5.20 -6.49 -4.38
CA PHE A 319 -6.53 -5.95 -4.67
C PHE A 319 -7.37 -5.87 -3.38
N GLY A 320 -8.21 -4.85 -3.32
CA GLY A 320 -9.22 -4.71 -2.26
C GLY A 320 -10.29 -5.81 -2.29
N LYS A 321 -10.94 -6.09 -1.14
CA LYS A 321 -11.91 -7.21 -0.98
C LYS A 321 -13.14 -7.09 -1.88
N ASN A 322 -13.50 -5.87 -2.29
CA ASN A 322 -14.64 -5.53 -3.14
C ASN A 322 -14.21 -4.87 -4.47
N SER A 323 -13.05 -5.23 -5.04
CA SER A 323 -12.62 -4.67 -6.32
C SER A 323 -13.58 -5.09 -7.43
N ALA A 324 -14.44 -4.16 -7.88
CA ALA A 324 -15.47 -4.42 -8.89
C ALA A 324 -14.92 -4.83 -10.27
N ASP A 325 -13.60 -4.81 -10.46
CA ASP A 325 -12.95 -4.89 -11.77
C ASP A 325 -11.67 -5.76 -11.76
N ARG A 326 -11.59 -6.79 -10.91
CA ARG A 326 -10.38 -7.62 -10.81
C ARG A 326 -9.99 -8.25 -12.16
N GLU A 327 -10.95 -8.84 -12.86
CA GLU A 327 -10.71 -9.42 -14.20
C GLU A 327 -10.27 -8.36 -15.21
N TYR A 328 -10.83 -7.16 -15.14
CA TYR A 328 -10.44 -6.05 -16.00
C TYR A 328 -9.02 -5.55 -15.70
N LYS A 329 -8.68 -5.34 -14.42
CA LYS A 329 -7.34 -4.88 -13.98
C LYS A 329 -6.25 -5.91 -14.29
N GLU A 330 -6.51 -7.19 -14.01
CA GLU A 330 -5.60 -8.28 -14.38
C GLU A 330 -5.49 -8.43 -15.91
N GLY A 331 -6.60 -8.28 -16.64
CA GLY A 331 -6.64 -8.30 -18.10
C GLY A 331 -5.84 -7.16 -18.73
N ALA A 332 -5.97 -5.94 -18.19
CA ALA A 332 -5.23 -4.76 -18.65
C ALA A 332 -3.72 -4.93 -18.48
N LEU A 333 -3.27 -5.50 -17.35
CA LEU A 333 -1.87 -5.80 -17.10
C LEU A 333 -1.33 -6.88 -18.06
N ARG A 334 -2.09 -7.98 -18.24
CA ARG A 334 -1.73 -9.05 -19.19
C ARG A 334 -1.62 -8.55 -20.63
N ASN A 335 -2.54 -7.66 -21.04
CA ASN A 335 -2.52 -7.04 -22.37
C ASN A 335 -1.35 -6.07 -22.55
N ALA A 336 -0.86 -5.44 -21.48
CA ALA A 336 0.24 -4.48 -21.56
C ALA A 336 1.62 -5.16 -21.58
N LEU A 337 1.78 -6.28 -20.85
CA LEU A 337 3.08 -6.94 -20.66
C LEU A 337 3.23 -8.23 -21.47
N GLY A 338 2.14 -8.91 -21.83
CA GLY A 338 2.20 -10.22 -22.47
C GLY A 338 2.70 -11.35 -21.55
N SER A 339 2.80 -12.56 -22.10
CA SER A 339 3.31 -13.72 -21.35
C SER A 339 4.82 -13.58 -21.09
N GLY A 340 5.25 -13.79 -19.84
CA GLY A 340 6.65 -13.63 -19.43
C GLY A 340 7.12 -12.18 -19.32
N GLY A 341 6.21 -11.20 -19.48
CA GLY A 341 6.56 -9.80 -19.32
C GLY A 341 7.07 -9.49 -17.91
N LYS A 342 8.05 -8.60 -17.83
CA LYS A 342 8.80 -8.27 -16.63
C LYS A 342 8.77 -6.77 -16.38
N ILE A 343 8.56 -6.41 -15.12
CA ILE A 343 8.65 -5.03 -14.64
C ILE A 343 9.90 -4.92 -13.77
N THR A 344 10.67 -3.86 -13.97
CA THR A 344 11.80 -3.48 -13.11
C THR A 344 11.55 -2.09 -12.56
N LEU A 345 11.39 -1.96 -11.26
CA LEU A 345 11.15 -0.71 -10.55
C LEU A 345 12.38 -0.33 -9.73
N THR A 346 12.91 0.87 -9.94
CA THR A 346 13.99 1.44 -9.13
C THR A 346 13.38 2.42 -8.12
N ALA A 347 13.69 2.25 -6.84
CA ALA A 347 13.21 3.09 -5.75
C ALA A 347 14.37 3.52 -4.84
N ILE A 348 14.21 4.68 -4.18
CA ILE A 348 15.14 5.21 -3.18
C ILE A 348 14.45 5.16 -1.83
N ASP A 349 15.09 4.60 -0.80
CA ASP A 349 14.56 4.59 0.57
C ASP A 349 14.78 5.94 1.30
N ARG A 350 14.26 6.05 2.53
CA ARG A 350 14.43 7.26 3.38
C ARG A 350 15.88 7.57 3.75
N TYR A 351 16.81 6.65 3.53
CA TYR A 351 18.24 6.80 3.79
C TYR A 351 19.04 7.10 2.52
N GLY A 352 18.37 7.30 1.38
CA GLY A 352 19.00 7.58 0.09
C GLY A 352 19.57 6.34 -0.60
N LYS A 353 19.26 5.13 -0.13
CA LYS A 353 19.75 3.89 -0.72
C LYS A 353 18.83 3.43 -1.84
N GLU A 354 19.44 3.02 -2.95
CA GLU A 354 18.73 2.56 -4.14
C GLU A 354 18.45 1.05 -4.08
N TYR A 355 17.22 0.68 -4.42
CA TYR A 355 16.74 -0.69 -4.54
C TYR A 355 16.13 -0.90 -5.92
N GLU A 356 16.19 -2.15 -6.38
CA GLU A 356 15.55 -2.56 -7.61
C GLU A 356 14.59 -3.72 -7.33
N VAL A 357 13.30 -3.51 -7.58
CA VAL A 357 12.24 -4.52 -7.45
C VAL A 357 11.93 -5.06 -8.83
N ARG A 358 12.11 -6.37 -9.03
CA ARG A 358 11.81 -7.06 -10.29
C ARG A 358 10.62 -7.97 -10.10
N ARG A 359 9.67 -7.93 -11.02
CA ARG A 359 8.53 -8.87 -11.01
C ARG A 359 8.22 -9.34 -12.42
N ILE A 360 8.23 -10.66 -12.60
CA ILE A 360 7.74 -11.31 -13.83
C ILE A 360 6.25 -11.61 -13.65
N LEU A 361 5.48 -11.46 -14.73
CA LEU A 361 4.05 -11.73 -14.72
C LEU A 361 3.76 -13.18 -14.30
N GLY A 362 3.03 -13.35 -13.20
CA GLY A 362 2.69 -14.63 -12.59
C GLY A 362 3.60 -15.03 -11.43
N GLU A 363 4.72 -14.34 -11.22
CA GLU A 363 5.71 -14.66 -10.20
C GLU A 363 5.64 -13.70 -8.99
N HIS A 364 6.34 -14.07 -7.92
CA HIS A 364 6.59 -13.19 -6.78
C HIS A 364 7.66 -12.13 -7.12
N PRO A 365 7.58 -10.94 -6.53
CA PRO A 365 8.59 -9.91 -6.75
C PRO A 365 9.89 -10.23 -5.98
N ASP A 366 11.01 -9.92 -6.62
CA ASP A 366 12.36 -10.03 -6.07
C ASP A 366 12.96 -8.65 -5.82
N VAL A 367 13.65 -8.47 -4.70
CA VAL A 367 14.31 -7.21 -4.33
C VAL A 367 15.83 -7.35 -4.49
N TYR A 368 16.46 -6.40 -5.18
CA TYR A 368 17.90 -6.34 -5.41
C TYR A 368 18.51 -5.07 -4.84
N VAL A 369 19.73 -5.18 -4.31
CA VAL A 369 20.55 -4.06 -3.84
C VAL A 369 21.93 -4.19 -4.48
N GLY A 370 22.34 -3.18 -5.25
CA GLY A 370 23.62 -3.22 -5.98
C GLY A 370 23.74 -4.44 -6.92
N GLY A 371 22.63 -4.86 -7.52
CA GLY A 371 22.56 -6.04 -8.40
C GLY A 371 22.50 -7.40 -7.69
N THR A 372 22.55 -7.45 -6.36
CA THR A 372 22.48 -8.70 -5.58
C THR A 372 21.07 -8.90 -5.02
N LEU A 373 20.49 -10.10 -5.21
CA LEU A 373 19.18 -10.49 -4.67
C LEU A 373 19.22 -10.47 -3.13
N GLN A 374 18.21 -9.86 -2.52
CA GLN A 374 18.03 -9.76 -1.07
C GLN A 374 16.67 -10.37 -0.68
N PRO A 375 16.63 -11.69 -0.38
CA PRO A 375 15.38 -12.36 -0.01
C PRO A 375 14.80 -11.79 1.29
N GLY A 376 13.47 -11.60 1.33
CA GLY A 376 12.75 -11.23 2.55
C GLY A 376 12.73 -9.73 2.89
N ILE A 377 13.32 -8.85 2.05
CA ILE A 377 13.14 -7.39 2.22
C ILE A 377 11.70 -7.01 1.87
N SER A 378 11.03 -6.29 2.78
CA SER A 378 9.68 -5.77 2.52
C SER A 378 9.73 -4.60 1.53
N ILE A 379 9.01 -4.73 0.41
CA ILE A 379 8.88 -3.67 -0.59
C ILE A 379 8.12 -2.46 -0.04
N ARG A 380 7.12 -2.70 0.83
CA ARG A 380 6.15 -1.70 1.30
C ARG A 380 6.47 -1.09 2.67
N GLU A 381 7.57 -1.53 3.28
CA GLU A 381 8.08 -0.94 4.54
C GLU A 381 9.56 -0.53 4.41
N THR A 382 10.41 -1.37 3.79
CA THR A 382 11.85 -1.10 3.71
C THR A 382 12.25 -0.33 2.44
N VAL A 383 11.71 -0.73 1.28
CA VAL A 383 12.07 -0.11 0.00
C VAL A 383 11.32 1.22 -0.19
N LEU A 384 9.99 1.16 -0.06
CA LEU A 384 9.11 2.33 -0.03
C LEU A 384 8.29 2.24 1.24
N HIS A 385 8.23 3.32 2.01
CA HIS A 385 7.45 3.36 3.23
C HIS A 385 5.98 3.62 2.90
N LYS A 386 5.17 2.56 3.03
CA LYS A 386 3.71 2.55 2.93
C LYS A 386 3.16 3.18 1.64
N PRO A 387 3.50 2.64 0.45
CA PRO A 387 2.92 3.11 -0.78
C PRO A 387 1.42 2.79 -0.84
N ILE A 388 0.60 3.79 -1.20
CA ILE A 388 -0.85 3.62 -1.33
C ILE A 388 -1.27 3.69 -2.80
N TYR A 389 -2.20 2.83 -3.19
CA TYR A 389 -2.78 2.77 -4.53
C TYR A 389 -4.30 2.83 -4.51
N PHE A 390 -4.87 3.73 -5.31
CA PHE A 390 -6.30 3.77 -5.65
C PHE A 390 -6.46 3.72 -7.17
N GLY A 391 -7.10 2.67 -7.67
CA GLY A 391 -7.44 2.54 -9.08
C GLY A 391 -8.70 3.32 -9.46
N GLN A 392 -9.04 3.32 -10.75
CA GLN A 392 -10.22 4.00 -11.27
C GLN A 392 -11.49 3.55 -10.53
N LYS A 393 -12.32 4.51 -10.09
CA LYS A 393 -13.57 4.32 -9.32
C LYS A 393 -13.42 3.63 -7.97
N ASP A 394 -12.19 3.37 -7.49
CA ASP A 394 -11.99 2.81 -6.16
C ASP A 394 -12.48 3.80 -5.07
N LEU A 395 -12.55 5.11 -5.36
CA LEU A 395 -12.91 6.17 -4.41
C LEU A 395 -14.41 6.50 -4.40
N SER A 396 -15.13 6.29 -5.51
CA SER A 396 -16.60 6.43 -5.56
C SER A 396 -17.38 5.18 -5.15
N ASN A 397 -16.75 4.00 -5.16
CA ASN A 397 -17.40 2.73 -4.83
C ASN A 397 -17.66 2.60 -3.31
N THR A 398 -18.50 3.50 -2.79
CA THR A 398 -18.94 3.60 -1.39
C THR A 398 -20.07 2.63 -1.05
N GLY A 399 -20.07 1.46 -1.69
CA GLY A 399 -20.96 0.36 -1.39
C GLY A 399 -20.68 -0.28 -0.02
N GLN A 400 -21.52 -1.23 0.38
CA GLN A 400 -21.36 -1.96 1.65
C GLN A 400 -19.99 -2.66 1.69
N GLY A 401 -19.11 -2.26 2.63
CA GLY A 401 -17.77 -2.82 2.79
C GLY A 401 -16.62 -1.97 2.24
N PHE A 402 -16.89 -0.80 1.66
CA PHE A 402 -15.85 0.16 1.30
C PHE A 402 -15.03 0.61 2.52
N GLU A 403 -15.70 0.86 3.65
CA GLU A 403 -15.03 1.31 4.88
C GLU A 403 -14.03 0.25 5.37
N ASN A 404 -14.37 -1.03 5.23
CA ASN A 404 -13.46 -2.14 5.52
C ASN A 404 -12.24 -2.14 4.59
N ASP A 405 -12.45 -1.89 3.29
CA ASP A 405 -11.38 -1.86 2.29
C ASP A 405 -10.40 -0.70 2.54
N LEU A 406 -10.93 0.47 2.87
CA LEU A 406 -10.12 1.64 3.21
C LEU A 406 -9.26 1.38 4.45
N VAL A 407 -9.85 0.84 5.51
CA VAL A 407 -9.10 0.49 6.72
C VAL A 407 -8.05 -0.58 6.41
N GLU A 408 -8.40 -1.60 5.63
CA GLU A 408 -7.44 -2.63 5.19
C GLU A 408 -6.24 -2.03 4.44
N LYS A 409 -6.45 -1.07 3.54
CA LYS A 409 -5.37 -0.36 2.82
C LYS A 409 -4.49 0.49 3.74
N LEU A 410 -5.01 0.96 4.88
CA LEU A 410 -4.30 1.85 5.80
C LEU A 410 -3.54 1.10 6.89
N VAL A 411 -4.10 0.02 7.42
CA VAL A 411 -3.55 -0.67 8.59
C VAL A 411 -3.26 -2.16 8.36
N GLY A 412 -3.69 -2.74 7.23
CA GLY A 412 -3.67 -4.19 7.01
C GLY A 412 -2.30 -4.84 7.14
N GLU A 413 -1.22 -4.15 6.75
CA GLU A 413 0.15 -4.67 6.87
C GLU A 413 0.58 -4.88 8.33
N LYS A 414 0.19 -3.99 9.24
CA LYS A 414 0.48 -4.11 10.68
C LYS A 414 -0.26 -5.28 11.34
N LEU A 415 -1.29 -5.81 10.70
CA LEU A 415 -2.16 -6.85 11.26
C LEU A 415 -1.73 -8.26 10.86
N VAL A 416 -0.71 -8.42 10.01
CA VAL A 416 -0.29 -9.73 9.48
C VAL A 416 0.03 -10.71 10.61
N ASP A 417 0.94 -10.35 11.53
CA ASP A 417 1.36 -11.23 12.64
C ASP A 417 0.20 -11.58 13.59
N ILE A 418 -0.68 -10.61 13.86
CA ILE A 418 -1.87 -10.82 14.71
C ILE A 418 -2.81 -11.81 14.03
N ARG A 419 -3.04 -11.67 12.72
CA ARG A 419 -3.92 -12.55 11.94
C ARG A 419 -3.37 -13.96 11.78
N GLU A 420 -2.06 -14.13 11.67
CA GLU A 420 -1.43 -15.45 11.73
C GLU A 420 -1.68 -16.14 13.07
N THR A 421 -1.55 -15.40 14.18
CA THR A 421 -1.85 -15.90 15.52
C THR A 421 -3.32 -16.29 15.67
N ILE A 422 -4.24 -15.47 15.14
CA ILE A 422 -5.68 -15.78 15.09
C ILE A 422 -5.92 -17.07 14.29
N ALA A 423 -5.26 -17.25 13.14
CA ALA A 423 -5.42 -18.45 12.31
C ALA A 423 -4.98 -19.72 13.02
N LEU A 424 -3.83 -19.70 13.70
CA LEU A 424 -3.33 -20.82 14.51
C LEU A 424 -4.30 -21.19 15.65
N ARG A 425 -4.83 -20.18 16.35
CA ARG A 425 -5.82 -20.39 17.41
C ARG A 425 -7.15 -20.92 16.90
N ARG A 426 -7.60 -20.43 15.74
CA ARG A 426 -8.79 -20.96 15.05
C ARG A 426 -8.66 -22.44 14.73
N GLN A 427 -7.48 -22.89 14.31
CA GLN A 427 -7.19 -24.30 14.05
C GLN A 427 -7.27 -25.13 15.35
N THR A 428 -6.76 -24.60 16.46
CA THR A 428 -6.82 -25.26 17.78
C THR A 428 -8.26 -25.45 18.24
N VAL A 429 -9.10 -24.42 18.13
CA VAL A 429 -10.55 -24.49 18.43
C VAL A 429 -11.23 -25.55 17.56
N THR A 430 -10.94 -25.57 16.26
CA THR A 430 -11.51 -26.53 15.31
C THR A 430 -11.19 -27.98 15.69
N GLU A 431 -9.95 -28.26 16.11
CA GLU A 431 -9.54 -29.59 16.55
C GLU A 431 -10.23 -30.00 17.87
N THR A 432 -10.37 -29.08 18.82
CA THR A 432 -11.09 -29.33 20.08
C THR A 432 -12.57 -29.66 19.83
N ILE A 433 -13.24 -28.92 18.94
CA ILE A 433 -14.64 -29.19 18.55
C ILE A 433 -14.76 -30.56 17.90
N ARG A 434 -13.85 -30.92 16.98
CA ARG A 434 -13.83 -32.23 16.33
C ARG A 434 -13.74 -33.37 17.34
N ARG A 435 -12.90 -33.24 18.37
CA ARG A 435 -12.78 -34.23 19.45
C ARG A 435 -14.05 -34.32 20.29
N LEU A 436 -14.68 -33.18 20.57
CA LEU A 436 -15.91 -33.10 21.35
C LEU A 436 -17.10 -33.76 20.63
N LEU A 437 -17.24 -33.53 19.31
CA LEU A 437 -18.31 -34.14 18.51
C LEU A 437 -18.19 -35.67 18.42
N LYS A 438 -16.97 -36.23 18.47
CA LYS A 438 -16.77 -37.69 18.54
C LYS A 438 -17.33 -38.33 19.82
N LEU A 439 -17.56 -37.55 20.87
CA LEU A 439 -18.04 -38.02 22.17
C LEU A 439 -19.52 -37.66 22.42
N ALA A 440 -20.28 -37.27 21.39
CA ALA A 440 -21.65 -36.77 21.56
C ALA A 440 -22.63 -37.82 22.15
N ASP A 441 -22.47 -39.11 21.80
CA ASP A 441 -23.41 -40.17 22.18
C ASP A 441 -23.15 -40.81 23.55
N VAL A 442 -22.11 -40.35 24.27
CA VAL A 442 -21.63 -41.00 25.51
C VAL A 442 -22.72 -41.01 26.59
N ALA A 443 -23.43 -39.89 26.77
CA ALA A 443 -24.47 -39.75 27.80
C ALA A 443 -25.69 -40.66 27.55
N GLU A 444 -26.11 -40.81 26.29
CA GLU A 444 -27.24 -41.67 25.92
C GLU A 444 -26.89 -43.15 26.14
N LYS A 445 -25.70 -43.57 25.69
CA LYS A 445 -25.16 -44.91 25.95
C LYS A 445 -25.03 -45.18 27.45
N GLN A 446 -24.58 -44.20 28.24
CA GLN A 446 -24.44 -44.35 29.68
C GLN A 446 -25.80 -44.60 30.36
N LYS A 447 -26.85 -43.87 29.94
CA LYS A 447 -28.22 -44.06 30.43
C LYS A 447 -28.78 -45.43 30.05
N GLU A 448 -28.54 -45.88 28.82
CA GLU A 448 -28.95 -47.19 28.32
C GLU A 448 -28.32 -48.34 29.13
N TYR A 449 -26.99 -48.32 29.31
CA TYR A 449 -26.28 -49.37 30.05
C TYR A 449 -26.56 -49.32 31.55
N ALA A 450 -26.83 -48.15 32.13
CA ALA A 450 -27.27 -48.01 33.52
C ALA A 450 -28.64 -48.68 33.72
N ALA A 451 -29.60 -48.47 32.81
CA ALA A 451 -30.90 -49.12 32.86
C ALA A 451 -30.79 -50.65 32.69
N LYS A 452 -29.94 -51.13 31.78
CA LYS A 452 -29.65 -52.56 31.61
C LYS A 452 -29.07 -53.18 32.88
N LYS A 453 -28.14 -52.50 33.54
CA LYS A 453 -27.53 -52.94 34.81
C LYS A 453 -28.57 -53.01 35.92
N GLN A 454 -29.37 -51.96 36.13
CA GLN A 454 -30.38 -51.91 37.18
C GLN A 454 -31.45 -53.01 37.02
N ASN A 455 -31.89 -53.27 35.80
CA ASN A 455 -32.85 -54.33 35.51
C ASN A 455 -32.27 -55.72 35.83
N ALA A 456 -31.00 -55.95 35.48
CA ALA A 456 -30.31 -57.20 35.79
C ALA A 456 -30.04 -57.37 37.31
N GLU A 457 -29.70 -56.29 38.02
CA GLU A 457 -29.49 -56.29 39.48
C GLU A 457 -30.78 -56.57 40.26
N TYR A 458 -31.90 -55.94 39.88
CA TYR A 458 -33.21 -56.20 40.48
C TYR A 458 -33.63 -57.67 40.31
N LYS A 459 -33.44 -58.23 39.12
CA LYS A 459 -33.68 -59.66 38.89
C LYS A 459 -32.77 -60.53 39.74
N LEU A 460 -31.51 -60.14 39.94
CA LEU A 460 -30.53 -60.89 40.74
C LEU A 460 -30.88 -60.93 42.24
N GLU A 461 -31.48 -59.88 42.80
CA GLU A 461 -31.94 -59.86 44.21
C GLU A 461 -32.98 -60.94 44.52
N ILE A 462 -33.90 -61.20 43.58
CA ILE A 462 -34.90 -62.27 43.70
C ILE A 462 -34.22 -63.64 43.88
N PHE A 463 -33.06 -63.88 43.26
CA PHE A 463 -32.29 -65.12 43.43
C PHE A 463 -31.51 -65.17 44.77
N LYS A 464 -31.13 -64.01 45.34
CA LYS A 464 -30.43 -63.93 46.64
C LYS A 464 -31.33 -64.32 47.80
N GLU A 465 -32.60 -63.89 47.77
CA GLU A 465 -33.61 -64.25 48.78
C GLU A 465 -33.83 -65.77 48.88
N HIS A 466 -33.56 -66.51 47.80
CA HIS A 466 -33.70 -67.97 47.72
C HIS A 466 -32.39 -68.75 48.02
N GLY A 467 -31.32 -68.07 48.46
CA GLY A 467 -30.08 -68.73 48.92
C GLY A 467 -29.23 -69.39 47.81
N VAL A 468 -29.51 -69.06 46.54
CA VAL A 468 -28.84 -69.60 45.34
C VAL A 468 -27.37 -69.14 45.24
N GLU A 469 -27.07 -67.92 45.70
CA GLU A 469 -25.76 -67.28 45.62
C GLU A 469 -24.64 -68.08 46.30
N LYS A 470 -24.85 -68.56 47.54
CA LYS A 470 -23.82 -69.30 48.30
C LYS A 470 -23.45 -70.65 47.68
N LYS A 471 -24.37 -71.29 46.95
CA LYS A 471 -24.16 -72.62 46.36
C LYS A 471 -23.53 -72.57 44.97
N LEU A 472 -23.74 -71.49 44.23
CA LEU A 472 -23.13 -71.27 42.91
C LEU A 472 -21.86 -70.41 42.97
N GLN A 473 -21.48 -69.85 44.13
CA GLN A 473 -20.33 -68.93 44.25
C GLN A 473 -19.03 -69.49 43.66
N LYS A 474 -18.68 -70.75 43.94
CA LYS A 474 -17.48 -71.41 43.38
C LYS A 474 -17.50 -71.46 41.84
N GLN A 475 -18.66 -71.71 41.24
CA GLN A 475 -18.84 -71.70 39.79
C GLN A 475 -18.67 -70.28 39.24
N VAL A 476 -19.16 -69.28 39.96
CA VAL A 476 -19.03 -67.90 39.50
C VAL A 476 -17.61 -67.35 39.66
N ASP A 477 -16.90 -67.73 40.72
CA ASP A 477 -15.49 -67.34 40.89
C ASP A 477 -14.65 -67.92 39.72
N TYR A 478 -14.91 -69.17 39.32
CA TYR A 478 -14.31 -69.77 38.12
C TYR A 478 -14.73 -69.11 36.81
N GLU A 479 -15.96 -68.60 36.71
CA GLU A 479 -16.40 -67.81 35.55
C GLU A 479 -15.73 -66.43 35.50
N GLN A 480 -15.48 -65.81 36.65
CA GLN A 480 -14.77 -64.55 36.76
C GLN A 480 -13.30 -64.71 36.40
N ASP A 481 -12.65 -65.79 36.84
CA ASP A 481 -11.28 -66.14 36.45
C ASP A 481 -11.19 -66.40 34.94
N ALA A 482 -12.13 -67.19 34.38
CA ALA A 482 -12.20 -67.45 32.95
C ALA A 482 -12.37 -66.16 32.14
N LYS A 483 -13.22 -65.25 32.61
CA LYS A 483 -13.44 -63.94 31.98
C LYS A 483 -12.17 -63.10 32.08
N THR A 484 -11.52 -63.01 33.24
CA THR A 484 -10.33 -62.19 33.44
C THR A 484 -9.16 -62.64 32.55
N VAL A 485 -8.92 -63.95 32.48
CA VAL A 485 -7.86 -64.52 31.62
C VAL A 485 -8.19 -64.29 30.13
N LYS A 486 -9.46 -64.39 29.76
CA LYS A 486 -9.93 -64.12 28.40
C LYS A 486 -9.83 -62.64 28.02
N ASP A 487 -10.29 -61.73 28.89
CA ASP A 487 -10.23 -60.27 28.69
C ASP A 487 -8.76 -59.80 28.54
N LEU A 488 -7.84 -60.37 29.34
CA LEU A 488 -6.40 -60.12 29.19
C LEU A 488 -5.88 -60.60 27.82
N GLY A 489 -6.31 -61.79 27.39
CA GLY A 489 -5.97 -62.34 26.07
C GLY A 489 -6.49 -61.47 24.91
N GLU A 490 -7.74 -61.03 24.99
CA GLU A 490 -8.38 -60.18 23.98
C GLU A 490 -7.76 -58.77 23.94
N PHE A 491 -7.45 -58.17 25.10
CA PHE A 491 -6.78 -56.88 25.18
C PHE A 491 -5.40 -56.90 24.51
N VAL A 492 -4.57 -57.90 24.81
CA VAL A 492 -3.23 -58.03 24.20
C VAL A 492 -3.33 -58.36 22.71
N ALA A 493 -4.34 -59.12 22.28
CA ALA A 493 -4.60 -59.38 20.87
C ALA A 493 -5.02 -58.10 20.12
N GLY A 494 -5.91 -57.28 20.68
CA GLY A 494 -6.30 -56.01 20.09
C GLY A 494 -5.14 -55.00 20.02
N TYR A 495 -4.32 -54.92 21.07
CA TYR A 495 -3.09 -54.13 21.07
C TYR A 495 -2.11 -54.56 19.96
N PHE A 496 -1.99 -55.87 19.73
CA PHE A 496 -1.20 -56.40 18.62
C PHE A 496 -1.78 -56.03 17.25
N GLU A 497 -3.10 -56.17 17.05
CA GLU A 497 -3.75 -55.83 15.77
C GLU A 497 -3.58 -54.34 15.41
N GLU A 498 -3.70 -53.43 16.39
CA GLU A 498 -3.46 -52.00 16.17
C GLU A 498 -1.99 -51.70 15.82
N LEU A 499 -1.05 -52.37 16.49
CA LEU A 499 0.38 -52.26 16.18
C LEU A 499 0.72 -52.83 14.81
N GLU A 500 0.10 -53.94 14.42
CA GLU A 500 0.28 -54.59 13.12
C GLU A 500 -0.33 -53.76 11.99
N ASP A 501 -1.52 -53.19 12.17
CA ASP A 501 -2.14 -52.30 11.19
C ASP A 501 -1.31 -51.01 11.01
N PHE A 502 -0.80 -50.44 12.12
CA PHE A 502 0.14 -49.32 12.07
C PHE A 502 1.41 -49.70 11.29
N ALA A 503 2.04 -50.84 11.60
CA ALA A 503 3.24 -51.29 10.92
C ALA A 503 3.00 -51.60 9.43
N SER A 504 1.86 -52.21 9.10
CA SER A 504 1.49 -52.54 7.71
C SER A 504 1.24 -51.27 6.88
N ARG A 505 0.41 -50.35 7.40
CA ARG A 505 0.03 -49.11 6.71
C ARG A 505 1.22 -48.26 6.29
N TYR A 506 2.20 -48.11 7.19
CA TYR A 506 3.34 -47.23 6.92
C TYR A 506 4.50 -47.94 6.22
N SER A 507 4.60 -49.27 6.27
CA SER A 507 5.64 -50.04 5.57
C SER A 507 5.66 -49.75 4.06
N ASP A 508 4.49 -49.80 3.41
CA ASP A 508 4.35 -49.53 1.98
C ASP A 508 4.55 -48.04 1.62
N GLU A 509 4.17 -47.13 2.51
CA GLU A 509 4.41 -45.69 2.34
C GLU A 509 5.90 -45.36 2.40
N PHE A 510 6.64 -45.93 3.35
CA PHE A 510 8.09 -45.75 3.44
C PHE A 510 8.81 -46.33 2.21
N ALA A 511 8.36 -47.48 1.71
CA ALA A 511 8.93 -48.12 0.52
C ALA A 511 8.64 -47.35 -0.79
N SER A 512 7.45 -46.77 -0.92
CA SER A 512 7.04 -46.04 -2.13
C SER A 512 7.66 -44.65 -2.26
N ARG A 513 7.83 -43.93 -1.13
CA ARG A 513 8.40 -42.57 -1.12
C ARG A 513 9.91 -42.51 -1.40
N LYS A 514 10.62 -43.65 -1.32
CA LYS A 514 12.05 -43.77 -1.65
C LYS A 514 12.34 -43.85 -3.17
N LYS A 515 11.31 -43.86 -4.03
CA LYS A 515 11.45 -44.07 -5.48
C LYS A 515 11.72 -42.82 -6.32
N TYR A 516 11.70 -41.62 -5.73
CA TYR A 516 11.86 -40.38 -6.48
C TYR A 516 13.34 -40.04 -6.72
N GLU A 517 13.71 -39.84 -7.98
CA GLU A 517 15.04 -39.35 -8.38
C GLU A 517 14.93 -37.98 -9.07
N SER A 518 15.58 -36.97 -8.51
CA SER A 518 15.64 -35.63 -9.12
C SER A 518 16.64 -35.59 -10.27
N LYS A 519 16.17 -35.24 -11.47
CA LYS A 519 17.05 -35.02 -12.64
C LYS A 519 17.93 -33.77 -12.52
N GLN A 520 17.51 -32.78 -11.74
CA GLN A 520 18.16 -31.47 -11.64
C GLN A 520 18.98 -31.31 -10.36
N ASN A 521 18.59 -31.95 -9.26
CA ASN A 521 19.20 -31.76 -7.94
C ASN A 521 19.58 -33.09 -7.24
N PRO A 522 20.36 -33.98 -7.86
CA PRO A 522 20.64 -35.32 -7.32
C PRO A 522 21.39 -35.30 -5.98
N ALA A 523 22.34 -34.38 -5.80
CA ALA A 523 23.15 -34.30 -4.57
C ALA A 523 22.32 -33.85 -3.35
N PHE A 524 21.39 -32.91 -3.53
CA PHE A 524 20.48 -32.46 -2.47
C PHE A 524 19.57 -33.59 -2.01
N PHE A 525 18.92 -34.28 -2.96
CA PHE A 525 18.02 -35.40 -2.64
C PHE A 525 18.73 -36.59 -2.00
N LYS A 526 20.02 -36.80 -2.29
CA LYS A 526 20.83 -37.79 -1.57
C LYS A 526 20.90 -37.51 -0.06
N ASN A 527 21.07 -36.25 0.34
CA ASN A 527 21.09 -35.86 1.76
C ASN A 527 19.71 -35.95 2.40
N VAL A 528 18.65 -35.60 1.66
CA VAL A 528 17.26 -35.75 2.11
C VAL A 528 16.94 -37.22 2.40
N PHE A 529 17.29 -38.13 1.49
CA PHE A 529 17.05 -39.56 1.71
C PHE A 529 17.92 -40.15 2.82
N ALA A 530 19.12 -39.61 3.07
CA ALA A 530 19.93 -40.01 4.23
C ALA A 530 19.25 -39.65 5.57
N ILE A 531 18.53 -38.52 5.65
CA ILE A 531 17.72 -38.15 6.81
C ILE A 531 16.49 -39.06 6.90
N PHE A 532 15.82 -39.31 5.77
CA PHE A 532 14.66 -40.19 5.69
C PHE A 532 14.97 -41.62 6.17
N ASP A 533 16.14 -42.15 5.83
CA ASP A 533 16.59 -43.49 6.25
C ASP A 533 16.78 -43.61 7.78
N LYS A 534 17.10 -42.51 8.48
CA LYS A 534 17.13 -42.51 9.96
C LYS A 534 15.74 -42.69 10.56
N VAL A 535 14.74 -42.05 9.97
CA VAL A 535 13.33 -42.20 10.39
C VAL A 535 12.84 -43.61 10.11
N LEU A 536 13.19 -44.17 8.94
CA LEU A 536 12.89 -45.54 8.57
C LEU A 536 13.48 -46.55 9.56
N SER A 537 14.71 -46.32 10.01
CA SER A 537 15.36 -47.18 11.01
C SER A 537 14.59 -47.17 12.35
N GLY A 538 14.10 -46.00 12.78
CA GLY A 538 13.23 -45.91 13.96
C GLY A 538 11.89 -46.63 13.80
N PHE A 539 11.33 -46.62 12.59
CA PHE A 539 10.11 -47.37 12.28
C PHE A 539 10.34 -48.90 12.33
N GLN A 540 11.50 -49.39 11.89
CA GLN A 540 11.83 -50.82 11.95
C GLN A 540 11.86 -51.39 13.38
N GLU A 541 12.25 -50.57 14.37
CA GLU A 541 12.17 -50.97 15.79
C GLU A 541 10.72 -51.16 16.27
N ILE A 542 9.77 -50.41 15.71
CA ILE A 542 8.34 -50.57 15.99
C ILE A 542 7.85 -51.90 15.39
N SER A 543 8.25 -52.23 14.16
CA SER A 543 7.93 -53.51 13.53
C SER A 543 8.47 -54.70 14.36
N LYS A 544 9.69 -54.60 14.87
CA LYS A 544 10.28 -55.61 15.76
C LYS A 544 9.52 -55.74 17.09
N THR A 545 9.02 -54.62 17.61
CA THR A 545 8.16 -54.61 18.80
C THR A 545 6.84 -55.34 18.52
N ALA A 546 6.24 -55.15 17.35
CA ALA A 546 5.04 -55.87 16.93
C ALA A 546 5.26 -57.39 16.87
N GLU A 547 6.39 -57.85 16.33
CA GLU A 547 6.76 -59.28 16.32
C GLU A 547 6.87 -59.87 17.75
N SER A 548 7.53 -59.14 18.66
CA SER A 548 7.66 -59.59 20.05
C SER A 548 6.31 -59.67 20.78
N THR A 549 5.42 -58.71 20.50
CA THR A 549 4.04 -58.69 21.02
C THR A 549 3.21 -59.84 20.45
N GLN A 550 3.43 -60.23 19.20
CA GLN A 550 2.78 -61.39 18.58
C GLN A 550 3.10 -62.69 19.35
N VAL A 551 4.37 -62.90 19.71
CA VAL A 551 4.81 -64.07 20.47
C VAL A 551 4.16 -64.08 21.86
N ALA A 552 4.15 -62.93 22.55
CA ALA A 552 3.52 -62.79 23.86
C ALA A 552 2.00 -63.02 23.81
N SER A 553 1.32 -62.47 22.78
CA SER A 553 -0.10 -62.68 22.51
C SER A 553 -0.41 -64.17 22.27
N GLY A 554 0.41 -64.87 21.50
CA GLY A 554 0.31 -66.31 21.27
C GLY A 554 0.46 -67.13 22.56
N ALA A 555 1.43 -66.79 23.41
CA ALA A 555 1.63 -67.44 24.70
C ALA A 555 0.44 -67.23 25.66
N LEU A 556 -0.09 -66.00 25.72
CA LEU A 556 -1.26 -65.67 26.53
C LEU A 556 -2.52 -66.39 26.04
N LYS A 557 -2.72 -66.48 24.72
CA LYS A 557 -3.78 -67.29 24.09
C LYS A 557 -3.65 -68.77 24.43
N GLY A 558 -2.43 -69.28 24.58
CA GLY A 558 -2.15 -70.62 25.10
C GLY A 558 -2.66 -70.81 26.54
N LYS A 559 -2.41 -69.84 27.42
CA LYS A 559 -2.91 -69.85 28.80
C LYS A 559 -4.43 -69.75 28.91
N VAL A 560 -5.09 -69.00 28.02
CA VAL A 560 -6.56 -69.00 27.91
C VAL A 560 -7.09 -70.42 27.64
N LYS A 561 -6.49 -71.15 26.68
CA LYS A 561 -6.89 -72.53 26.36
C LYS A 561 -6.62 -73.51 27.51
N GLU A 562 -5.50 -73.34 28.20
CA GLU A 562 -5.17 -74.15 29.38
C GLU A 562 -6.21 -73.95 30.49
N PHE A 563 -6.63 -72.71 30.74
CA PHE A 563 -7.68 -72.38 31.70
C PHE A 563 -9.06 -72.92 31.28
N ASP A 564 -9.41 -72.84 30.00
CA ASP A 564 -10.65 -73.44 29.46
C ASP A 564 -10.69 -74.95 29.68
N THR A 565 -9.53 -75.62 29.63
CA THR A 565 -9.41 -77.06 29.90
C THR A 565 -9.62 -77.38 31.39
N LEU A 566 -9.03 -76.59 32.29
CA LEU A 566 -9.25 -76.69 33.74
C LEU A 566 -10.72 -76.49 34.10
N LYS A 567 -11.36 -75.47 33.50
CA LYS A 567 -12.79 -75.20 33.66
C LYS A 567 -13.66 -76.34 33.15
N SER A 568 -13.30 -76.93 32.01
CA SER A 568 -14.05 -78.04 31.41
C SER A 568 -14.02 -79.30 32.28
N ALA A 569 -12.93 -79.55 33.02
CA ALA A 569 -12.83 -80.66 33.97
C ALA A 569 -13.81 -80.54 35.16
N LEU A 570 -14.19 -79.31 35.53
CA LEU A 570 -15.15 -79.02 36.61
C LEU A 570 -16.61 -78.89 36.11
N LYS A 571 -16.83 -79.02 34.79
CA LYS A 571 -18.14 -78.78 34.16
C LYS A 571 -19.22 -79.74 34.67
N GLU A 572 -18.88 -81.00 34.89
CA GLU A 572 -19.83 -82.00 35.43
C GLU A 572 -20.13 -81.75 36.91
N GLU A 573 -19.13 -81.34 37.70
CA GLU A 573 -19.30 -80.93 39.10
C GLU A 573 -20.26 -79.73 39.21
N PHE A 574 -20.08 -78.71 38.36
CA PHE A 574 -20.98 -77.55 38.30
C PHE A 574 -22.38 -77.92 37.82
N ALA A 575 -22.51 -78.79 36.80
CA ALA A 575 -23.80 -79.26 36.31
C ALA A 575 -24.57 -80.07 37.38
N GLU A 576 -23.87 -80.87 38.18
CA GLU A 576 -24.46 -81.64 39.28
C GLU A 576 -24.96 -80.72 40.40
N VAL A 577 -24.19 -79.68 40.75
CA VAL A 577 -24.62 -78.64 41.72
C VAL A 577 -25.86 -77.90 41.22
N SER A 578 -25.91 -77.51 39.94
CA SER A 578 -27.08 -76.84 39.34
C SER A 578 -28.32 -77.75 39.27
N ARG A 579 -28.17 -79.05 38.97
CA ARG A 579 -29.28 -80.02 38.99
C ARG A 579 -29.85 -80.19 40.40
N LYS A 580 -29.00 -80.42 41.41
CA LYS A 580 -29.40 -80.54 42.82
C LYS A 580 -30.09 -79.26 43.33
N LEU A 581 -29.63 -78.10 42.88
CA LEU A 581 -30.23 -76.82 43.24
C LEU A 581 -31.60 -76.62 42.60
N SER A 582 -31.76 -77.00 41.33
CA SER A 582 -33.03 -76.94 40.62
C SER A 582 -34.09 -77.88 41.23
N GLU A 583 -33.68 -79.07 41.67
CA GLU A 583 -34.55 -79.99 42.43
C GLU A 583 -34.98 -79.42 43.79
N GLN A 584 -34.06 -78.80 44.53
CA GLN A 584 -34.38 -78.13 45.79
C GLN A 584 -35.36 -76.96 45.61
N LEU A 585 -35.15 -76.11 44.60
CA LEU A 585 -36.03 -74.97 44.30
C LEU A 585 -37.44 -75.42 43.84
N LYS A 586 -37.53 -76.54 43.11
CA LYS A 586 -38.81 -77.18 42.77
C LYS A 586 -39.55 -77.69 44.02
N SER A 587 -38.83 -78.22 45.00
CA SER A 587 -39.42 -78.71 46.25
C SER A 587 -39.88 -77.59 47.21
N SER A 588 -39.32 -76.38 47.09
CA SER A 588 -39.70 -75.21 47.90
C SER A 588 -40.80 -74.34 47.26
N GLY A 589 -41.43 -74.79 46.17
CA GLY A 589 -42.53 -74.08 45.50
C GLY A 589 -42.10 -72.97 44.52
N ALA A 590 -40.81 -72.82 44.24
CA ALA A 590 -40.27 -71.80 43.34
C ALA A 590 -39.96 -72.39 41.94
N THR A 591 -40.99 -72.82 41.22
CA THR A 591 -40.87 -73.46 39.89
C THR A 591 -40.39 -72.54 38.76
N ALA A 592 -40.33 -71.22 38.99
CA ALA A 592 -39.97 -70.22 37.99
C ALA A 592 -38.48 -69.79 38.00
N ILE A 593 -37.64 -70.36 38.88
CA ILE A 593 -36.26 -69.91 39.10
C ILE A 593 -35.27 -70.90 38.45
N GLU A 594 -34.66 -70.51 37.32
CA GLU A 594 -33.63 -71.30 36.65
C GLU A 594 -32.20 -70.88 37.06
N PRO A 595 -31.34 -71.82 37.50
CA PRO A 595 -29.94 -71.53 37.86
C PRO A 595 -29.11 -70.89 36.75
N ASP A 596 -29.37 -71.21 35.47
CA ASP A 596 -28.64 -70.66 34.32
C ASP A 596 -28.99 -69.19 34.03
N GLU A 597 -30.19 -68.73 34.42
CA GLU A 597 -30.56 -67.32 34.32
C GLU A 597 -29.74 -66.46 35.29
N PHE A 598 -29.42 -66.98 36.48
CA PHE A 598 -28.57 -66.30 37.46
C PHE A 598 -27.17 -65.97 36.89
N LEU A 599 -26.54 -66.93 36.20
CA LEU A 599 -25.23 -66.77 35.56
C LEU A 599 -25.29 -65.75 34.40
N LYS A 600 -26.36 -65.81 33.58
CA LYS A 600 -26.59 -64.83 32.50
C LYS A 600 -26.75 -63.41 33.04
N MET A 601 -27.53 -63.23 34.11
CA MET A 601 -27.74 -61.91 34.73
C MET A 601 -26.44 -61.36 35.33
N ARG A 602 -25.65 -62.19 36.03
CA ARG A 602 -24.36 -61.75 36.59
C ARG A 602 -23.35 -61.36 35.50
N LYS A 603 -23.30 -62.11 34.39
CA LYS A 603 -22.48 -61.76 33.21
C LYS A 603 -22.93 -60.43 32.58
N ALA A 604 -24.24 -60.18 32.48
CA ALA A 604 -24.78 -58.94 31.97
C ALA A 604 -24.44 -57.73 32.87
N ILE A 605 -24.50 -57.90 34.19
CA ILE A 605 -24.12 -56.87 35.18
C ILE A 605 -22.63 -56.52 35.03
N GLU A 606 -21.74 -57.50 34.96
CA GLU A 606 -20.30 -57.23 34.85
C GLU A 606 -19.91 -56.59 33.51
N ASN A 607 -20.55 -57.00 32.40
CA ASN A 607 -20.35 -56.33 31.12
C ASN A 607 -20.84 -54.87 31.17
N ALA A 608 -22.04 -54.64 31.71
CA ALA A 608 -22.58 -53.29 31.87
C ALA A 608 -21.70 -52.42 32.79
N LYS A 609 -21.10 -52.98 33.86
CA LYS A 609 -20.15 -52.28 34.73
C LYS A 609 -18.88 -51.85 33.99
N GLN A 610 -18.26 -52.74 33.20
CA GLN A 610 -17.06 -52.42 32.42
C GLN A 610 -17.35 -51.31 31.41
N ILE A 611 -18.44 -51.41 30.66
CA ILE A 611 -18.86 -50.39 29.68
C ILE A 611 -19.18 -49.07 30.39
N LEU A 612 -19.90 -49.08 31.52
CA LEU A 612 -20.19 -47.86 32.29
C LEU A 612 -18.92 -47.20 32.85
N ALA A 613 -17.92 -47.97 33.27
CA ALA A 613 -16.63 -47.43 33.71
C ALA A 613 -15.87 -46.76 32.56
N ALA A 614 -15.85 -47.37 31.37
CA ALA A 614 -15.28 -46.76 30.16
C ALA A 614 -16.02 -45.48 29.76
N LEU A 615 -17.36 -45.52 29.71
CA LEU A 615 -18.21 -44.37 29.39
C LEU A 615 -18.09 -43.24 30.42
N THR A 616 -17.84 -43.55 31.70
CA THR A 616 -17.61 -42.55 32.74
C THR A 616 -16.29 -41.81 32.49
N LYS A 617 -15.23 -42.54 32.12
CA LYS A 617 -13.95 -41.93 31.72
C LYS A 617 -14.08 -41.07 30.46
N GLU A 618 -14.86 -41.53 29.48
CA GLU A 618 -15.18 -40.75 28.27
C GLU A 618 -16.01 -39.49 28.61
N ASN A 619 -16.92 -39.57 29.57
CA ASN A 619 -17.73 -38.43 30.02
C ASN A 619 -16.90 -37.39 30.79
N GLU A 620 -15.97 -37.84 31.66
CA GLU A 620 -14.99 -36.95 32.30
C GLU A 620 -14.11 -36.25 31.25
N GLN A 621 -13.67 -37.00 30.24
CA GLN A 621 -12.93 -36.44 29.11
C GLN A 621 -13.79 -35.43 28.33
N GLN A 622 -15.07 -35.72 28.08
CA GLN A 622 -16.00 -34.80 27.42
C GLN A 622 -16.16 -33.50 28.22
N LEU A 623 -16.31 -33.58 29.55
CA LEU A 623 -16.39 -32.42 30.43
C LEU A 623 -15.10 -31.58 30.37
N SER A 624 -13.94 -32.24 30.40
CA SER A 624 -12.64 -31.56 30.28
C SER A 624 -12.48 -30.85 28.93
N LEU A 625 -12.93 -31.47 27.84
CA LEU A 625 -12.91 -30.88 26.49
C LEU A 625 -13.88 -29.70 26.36
N LYS A 626 -15.04 -29.74 27.02
CA LYS A 626 -15.98 -28.60 27.10
C LYS A 626 -15.33 -27.39 27.79
N LEU A 627 -14.68 -27.62 28.94
CA LEU A 627 -13.95 -26.56 29.66
C LEU A 627 -12.78 -26.02 28.83
N GLN A 628 -12.03 -26.91 28.18
CA GLN A 628 -10.94 -26.52 27.28
C GLN A 628 -11.47 -25.69 26.10
N LEU A 629 -12.61 -26.08 25.50
CA LEU A 629 -13.20 -25.33 24.39
C LEU A 629 -13.57 -23.91 24.81
N VAL A 630 -14.22 -23.72 25.96
CA VAL A 630 -14.54 -22.38 26.48
C VAL A 630 -13.27 -21.55 26.70
N SER A 631 -12.19 -22.16 27.22
CA SER A 631 -10.90 -21.49 27.38
C SER A 631 -10.27 -21.09 26.05
N GLU A 632 -10.23 -21.98 25.05
CA GLU A 632 -9.69 -21.69 23.72
C GLU A 632 -10.53 -20.64 22.96
N LEU A 633 -11.85 -20.65 23.11
CA LEU A 633 -12.73 -19.60 22.57
C LEU A 633 -12.46 -18.24 23.22
N THR A 634 -12.22 -18.23 24.54
CA THR A 634 -11.83 -17.00 25.25
C THR A 634 -10.51 -16.45 24.70
N MET A 635 -9.51 -17.31 24.51
CA MET A 635 -8.21 -16.93 23.93
C MET A 635 -8.37 -16.43 22.49
N LEU A 636 -9.16 -17.11 21.66
CA LEU A 636 -9.44 -16.69 20.29
C LEU A 636 -10.12 -15.31 20.26
N ASN A 637 -11.10 -15.07 21.13
CA ASN A 637 -11.75 -13.78 21.27
C ASN A 637 -10.79 -12.68 21.77
N ASN A 638 -9.85 -13.00 22.66
CA ASN A 638 -8.83 -12.03 23.08
C ASN A 638 -7.96 -11.61 21.89
N HIS A 639 -7.53 -12.55 21.03
CA HIS A 639 -6.78 -12.20 19.83
C HIS A 639 -7.60 -11.39 18.81
N TRP A 640 -8.91 -11.65 18.68
CA TRP A 640 -9.79 -10.77 17.91
C TRP A 640 -9.88 -9.36 18.50
N HIS A 641 -9.82 -9.25 19.83
CA HIS A 641 -9.80 -7.96 20.52
C HIS A 641 -8.45 -7.24 20.38
N ASP A 642 -7.34 -7.98 20.35
CA ASP A 642 -6.00 -7.44 20.07
C ASP A 642 -5.97 -6.81 18.66
N GLU A 643 -6.50 -7.50 17.65
CA GLU A 643 -6.65 -6.97 16.29
C GLU A 643 -7.50 -5.69 16.29
N TYR A 644 -8.65 -5.70 16.96
CA TYR A 644 -9.50 -4.50 17.08
C TYR A 644 -8.78 -3.34 17.77
N THR A 645 -8.01 -3.60 18.82
CA THR A 645 -7.30 -2.57 19.57
C THR A 645 -6.16 -1.97 18.74
N ALA A 646 -5.44 -2.80 17.99
CA ALA A 646 -4.44 -2.35 17.03
C ALA A 646 -5.06 -1.45 15.96
N ILE A 647 -6.18 -1.87 15.36
CA ILE A 647 -6.93 -1.05 14.40
C ILE A 647 -7.36 0.28 15.03
N LYS A 648 -7.97 0.23 16.22
CA LYS A 648 -8.48 1.42 16.91
C LYS A 648 -7.37 2.42 17.24
N HIS A 649 -6.22 1.95 17.73
CA HIS A 649 -5.07 2.80 18.03
C HIS A 649 -4.60 3.59 16.81
N GLU A 650 -4.51 2.93 15.65
CA GLU A 650 -4.12 3.58 14.39
C GLU A 650 -5.18 4.59 13.93
N LEU A 651 -6.47 4.23 13.98
CA LEU A 651 -7.55 5.15 13.62
C LEU A 651 -7.61 6.36 14.56
N ASP A 652 -7.35 6.19 15.85
CA ASP A 652 -7.28 7.28 16.83
C ASP A 652 -6.09 8.21 16.54
N ALA A 653 -4.92 7.66 16.18
CA ALA A 653 -3.74 8.44 15.77
C ALA A 653 -4.02 9.27 14.50
N ILE A 654 -4.77 8.69 13.55
CA ILE A 654 -5.22 9.40 12.35
C ILE A 654 -6.22 10.51 12.71
N ASN A 655 -7.24 10.20 13.52
CA ASN A 655 -8.27 11.14 13.94
C ASN A 655 -7.70 12.33 14.75
N ALA A 656 -6.57 12.14 15.44
CA ALA A 656 -5.89 13.18 16.22
C ALA A 656 -5.37 14.35 15.36
N GLN A 657 -5.17 14.14 14.05
CA GLN A 657 -4.72 15.18 13.13
C GLN A 657 -5.78 16.28 12.85
N LYS A 658 -6.98 16.17 13.45
CA LYS A 658 -8.10 17.12 13.30
C LYS A 658 -8.46 17.39 11.84
N THR A 659 -8.41 16.35 11.02
CA THR A 659 -8.91 16.36 9.65
C THR A 659 -10.43 16.50 9.64
N ALA A 660 -10.99 16.94 8.51
CA ALA A 660 -12.44 17.01 8.32
C ALA A 660 -13.11 15.62 8.35
N LEU A 661 -12.34 14.54 8.14
CA LEU A 661 -12.78 13.16 8.16
C LEU A 661 -12.29 12.44 9.42
N GLN A 662 -13.19 11.70 10.08
CA GLN A 662 -12.93 10.84 11.22
C GLN A 662 -13.45 9.43 10.95
N ILE A 663 -12.72 8.40 11.40
CA ILE A 663 -13.16 7.01 11.28
C ILE A 663 -13.37 6.44 12.67
N ASP A 664 -14.62 6.05 12.96
CA ASP A 664 -14.97 5.32 14.18
C ASP A 664 -15.02 3.82 13.89
N VAL A 665 -14.64 3.01 14.89
CA VAL A 665 -14.72 1.55 14.82
C VAL A 665 -15.49 0.99 16.02
N GLU A 666 -16.37 0.03 15.76
CA GLU A 666 -17.13 -0.71 16.76
C GLU A 666 -16.75 -2.19 16.71
N TYR A 667 -16.31 -2.74 17.84
CA TYR A 667 -15.88 -4.13 17.97
C TYR A 667 -17.06 -5.08 17.71
N LYS A 668 -16.92 -5.99 16.73
CA LYS A 668 -18.00 -6.93 16.32
C LYS A 668 -19.33 -6.23 16.01
N GLY A 669 -19.25 -5.00 15.50
CA GLY A 669 -20.42 -4.17 15.24
C GLY A 669 -21.19 -4.51 13.96
N ASP A 670 -20.64 -5.33 13.05
CA ASP A 670 -21.29 -5.66 11.77
C ASP A 670 -22.35 -6.77 11.94
N LYS A 671 -23.47 -6.40 12.55
CA LYS A 671 -24.62 -7.28 12.78
C LYS A 671 -25.28 -7.74 11.49
N ASP A 672 -25.19 -6.97 10.42
CA ASP A 672 -25.75 -7.33 9.11
C ASP A 672 -24.95 -8.49 8.51
N ALA A 673 -23.62 -8.44 8.57
CA ALA A 673 -22.77 -9.55 8.16
C ALA A 673 -23.02 -10.81 9.02
N PHE A 674 -23.18 -10.65 10.34
CA PHE A 674 -23.48 -11.77 11.22
C PHE A 674 -24.84 -12.41 10.92
N LEU A 675 -25.88 -11.60 10.69
CA LEU A 675 -27.20 -12.09 10.29
C LEU A 675 -27.16 -12.82 8.95
N LYS A 676 -26.45 -12.28 7.96
CA LYS A 676 -26.27 -12.93 6.66
C LYS A 676 -25.58 -14.29 6.81
N TYR A 677 -24.48 -14.35 7.57
CA TYR A 677 -23.76 -15.59 7.83
C TYR A 677 -24.62 -16.64 8.54
N MET A 678 -25.39 -16.24 9.56
CA MET A 678 -26.36 -17.11 10.23
C MET A 678 -27.44 -17.60 9.25
N LYS A 679 -27.99 -16.74 8.39
CA LYS A 679 -28.99 -17.14 7.39
C LYS A 679 -28.47 -18.18 6.40
N ASP A 680 -27.21 -18.03 5.97
CA ASP A 680 -26.58 -18.95 5.03
C ASP A 680 -26.34 -20.34 5.67
N LEU A 681 -25.89 -20.39 6.92
CA LEU A 681 -25.70 -21.64 7.67
C LEU A 681 -27.02 -22.33 8.04
N PHE A 682 -28.05 -21.54 8.38
CA PHE A 682 -29.37 -22.05 8.77
C PHE A 682 -30.32 -22.20 7.56
N ARG A 683 -29.78 -22.19 6.34
CA ARG A 683 -30.57 -22.33 5.12
C ARG A 683 -31.28 -23.68 5.10
N GLY A 684 -32.61 -23.65 4.94
CA GLY A 684 -33.45 -24.86 4.97
C GLY A 684 -34.13 -25.15 6.33
N SER A 685 -33.72 -24.46 7.40
CA SER A 685 -34.30 -24.62 8.76
C SER A 685 -35.74 -24.13 8.90
N LYS A 686 -36.25 -23.34 7.94
CA LYS A 686 -37.54 -22.61 8.01
C LYS A 686 -37.63 -21.60 9.17
N LEU A 687 -36.51 -21.26 9.82
CA LEU A 687 -36.47 -20.18 10.80
C LEU A 687 -36.76 -18.83 10.14
N ARG A 688 -37.57 -18.00 10.79
CA ARG A 688 -37.87 -16.64 10.30
C ARG A 688 -36.66 -15.73 10.55
N GLU A 689 -36.36 -14.90 9.56
CA GLU A 689 -35.27 -13.91 9.64
C GLU A 689 -35.37 -12.98 10.85
N ALA A 690 -36.58 -12.55 11.21
CA ALA A 690 -36.80 -11.71 12.39
C ALA A 690 -36.29 -12.35 13.69
N MET A 691 -36.43 -13.67 13.84
CA MET A 691 -35.97 -14.39 15.03
C MET A 691 -34.45 -14.51 15.06
N LEU A 692 -33.83 -14.81 13.91
CA LEU A 692 -32.35 -14.84 13.80
C LEU A 692 -31.76 -13.45 14.04
N SER A 693 -32.44 -12.40 13.59
CA SER A 693 -32.05 -11.01 13.85
C SER A 693 -32.03 -10.72 15.36
N GLU A 694 -33.05 -11.13 16.10
CA GLU A 694 -33.11 -10.92 17.55
C GLU A 694 -31.97 -11.63 18.30
N VAL A 695 -31.62 -12.86 17.88
CA VAL A 695 -30.44 -13.58 18.41
C VAL A 695 -29.15 -12.80 18.10
N VAL A 696 -28.96 -12.37 16.85
CA VAL A 696 -27.76 -11.63 16.40
C VAL A 696 -27.61 -10.26 17.10
N GLN A 697 -28.72 -9.60 17.43
CA GLN A 697 -28.70 -8.36 18.21
C GLN A 697 -28.37 -8.59 19.69
N THR A 698 -28.73 -9.76 20.23
CA THR A 698 -28.49 -10.10 21.65
C THR A 698 -27.05 -10.57 21.91
N PHE A 699 -26.45 -11.31 20.98
CA PHE A 699 -25.12 -11.92 21.15
C PHE A 699 -24.08 -11.26 20.27
N ALA A 700 -22.84 -11.14 20.77
CA ALA A 700 -21.74 -10.55 20.03
C ALA A 700 -21.35 -11.38 18.79
N ASP A 701 -21.34 -12.71 18.93
CA ASP A 701 -20.93 -13.70 17.91
C ASP A 701 -21.44 -15.11 18.27
N GLY A 702 -21.05 -16.13 17.49
CA GLY A 702 -21.39 -17.52 17.77
C GLY A 702 -20.75 -18.07 19.05
N ALA A 703 -19.54 -17.63 19.40
CA ALA A 703 -18.83 -18.06 20.61
C ALA A 703 -19.53 -17.59 21.90
N ALA A 704 -20.17 -16.42 21.88
CA ALA A 704 -21.00 -15.89 22.96
C ALA A 704 -22.35 -16.62 23.09
N ILE A 705 -22.88 -17.17 21.99
CA ILE A 705 -24.10 -17.99 22.04
C ILE A 705 -23.84 -19.32 22.75
N TYR A 706 -22.67 -19.93 22.57
CA TYR A 706 -22.36 -21.26 23.08
C TYR A 706 -22.55 -21.45 24.60
N PRO A 707 -21.95 -20.63 25.49
CA PRO A 707 -22.14 -20.76 26.93
C PRO A 707 -23.57 -20.39 27.37
N ASP A 708 -24.26 -19.54 26.61
CA ASP A 708 -25.60 -19.01 26.92
C ASP A 708 -26.68 -19.56 25.96
N LEU A 709 -26.51 -20.80 25.49
CA LEU A 709 -27.38 -21.39 24.46
C LEU A 709 -28.85 -21.43 24.90
N GLU A 710 -29.11 -21.65 26.19
CA GLU A 710 -30.47 -21.62 26.77
C GLU A 710 -31.15 -20.26 26.57
N LYS A 711 -30.41 -19.16 26.72
CA LYS A 711 -30.95 -17.81 26.50
C LYS A 711 -31.27 -17.59 25.02
N ALA A 712 -30.42 -18.07 24.11
CA ALA A 712 -30.70 -18.01 22.67
C ALA A 712 -31.94 -18.83 22.30
N MET A 713 -32.08 -20.04 22.86
CA MET A 713 -33.27 -20.88 22.69
C MET A 713 -34.53 -20.22 23.23
N GLY A 714 -34.45 -19.48 24.34
CA GLY A 714 -35.55 -18.71 24.92
C GLY A 714 -36.13 -17.65 23.97
N ILE A 715 -35.28 -17.00 23.17
CA ILE A 715 -35.70 -16.02 22.13
C ILE A 715 -36.52 -16.70 21.03
N LEU A 716 -36.15 -17.95 20.68
CA LEU A 716 -36.72 -18.68 19.54
C LEU A 716 -38.00 -19.45 19.88
N GLY A 717 -38.31 -19.62 21.16
CA GLY A 717 -39.54 -20.26 21.65
C GLY A 717 -39.81 -21.62 20.99
N ALA A 718 -40.91 -21.73 20.24
CA ALA A 718 -41.31 -22.96 19.56
C ALA A 718 -40.30 -23.49 18.52
N SER A 719 -39.32 -22.67 18.10
CA SER A 719 -38.29 -23.07 17.14
C SER A 719 -36.94 -23.43 17.78
N ALA A 720 -36.87 -23.50 19.11
CA ALA A 720 -35.63 -23.73 19.86
C ALA A 720 -34.90 -25.02 19.44
N SER A 721 -35.63 -26.13 19.29
CA SER A 721 -35.05 -27.44 18.94
C SER A 721 -34.44 -27.46 17.53
N VAL A 722 -35.09 -26.79 16.57
CA VAL A 722 -34.57 -26.65 15.19
C VAL A 722 -33.30 -25.81 15.19
N PHE A 723 -33.27 -24.74 15.98
CA PHE A 723 -32.08 -23.92 16.11
C PHE A 723 -30.93 -24.67 16.77
N GLU A 724 -31.17 -25.37 17.87
CA GLU A 724 -30.17 -26.17 18.57
C GLU A 724 -29.53 -27.20 17.65
N GLN A 725 -30.34 -27.89 16.85
CA GLN A 725 -29.86 -28.85 15.86
C GLN A 725 -28.91 -28.18 14.85
N TYR A 726 -29.37 -27.13 14.16
CA TYR A 726 -28.54 -26.44 13.16
C TYR A 726 -27.30 -25.77 13.77
N PHE A 727 -27.41 -25.26 15.01
CA PHE A 727 -26.29 -24.70 15.74
C PHE A 727 -25.23 -25.75 16.04
N THR A 728 -25.66 -26.96 16.45
CA THR A 728 -24.77 -28.10 16.72
C THR A 728 -24.14 -28.64 15.44
N ASP A 729 -24.92 -28.79 14.37
CA ASP A 729 -24.44 -29.27 13.07
C ASP A 729 -23.39 -28.33 12.46
N ASN A 730 -23.50 -27.02 12.72
CA ASN A 730 -22.60 -25.98 12.22
C ASN A 730 -21.65 -25.43 13.29
N LEU A 731 -21.45 -26.14 14.41
CA LEU A 731 -20.76 -25.64 15.60
C LEU A 731 -19.35 -25.09 15.26
N THR A 732 -18.57 -25.82 14.47
CA THR A 732 -17.23 -25.35 14.06
C THR A 732 -17.29 -24.03 13.32
N ALA A 733 -18.19 -23.91 12.34
CA ALA A 733 -18.31 -22.72 11.51
C ALA A 733 -18.82 -21.50 12.31
N LEU A 734 -19.69 -21.71 13.29
CA LEU A 734 -20.26 -20.65 14.12
C LEU A 734 -19.27 -20.13 15.17
N LEU A 735 -18.55 -21.03 15.84
CA LEU A 735 -17.63 -20.65 16.93
C LEU A 735 -16.31 -20.07 16.44
N THR A 736 -15.93 -20.33 15.18
CA THR A 736 -14.65 -19.87 14.61
C THR A 736 -14.78 -18.66 13.70
N TRP A 737 -16.00 -18.25 13.36
CA TRP A 737 -16.25 -17.10 12.50
C TRP A 737 -16.16 -15.80 13.29
N GLN A 738 -15.27 -14.93 12.85
CA GLN A 738 -15.08 -13.61 13.46
C GLN A 738 -16.09 -12.64 12.86
N VAL A 739 -16.98 -12.12 13.71
CA VAL A 739 -17.90 -11.04 13.32
C VAL A 739 -17.06 -9.80 12.96
N PRO A 740 -17.21 -9.23 11.75
CA PRO A 740 -16.45 -8.04 11.36
C PRO A 740 -16.72 -6.85 12.28
N ASN A 741 -15.71 -6.00 12.42
CA ASN A 741 -15.87 -4.69 13.06
C ASN A 741 -16.72 -3.79 12.15
N ARG A 742 -17.49 -2.89 12.76
CA ARG A 742 -18.24 -1.87 12.01
C ARG A 742 -17.46 -0.58 11.99
N PHE A 743 -17.13 -0.11 10.79
CA PHE A 743 -16.50 1.19 10.60
C PHE A 743 -17.55 2.23 10.20
N THR A 744 -17.46 3.41 10.80
CA THR A 744 -18.29 4.56 10.45
C THR A 744 -17.39 5.73 10.13
N ILE A 745 -17.36 6.11 8.86
CA ILE A 745 -16.65 7.31 8.42
C ILE A 745 -17.56 8.52 8.64
N LYS A 746 -17.04 9.56 9.29
CA LYS A 746 -17.70 10.84 9.52
C LYS A 746 -16.95 11.95 8.79
N TYR A 747 -17.67 12.81 8.09
CA TYR A 747 -17.15 14.03 7.47
C TYR A 747 -17.84 15.25 8.11
N HIS A 748 -17.08 16.20 8.64
CA HIS A 748 -17.59 17.34 9.44
C HIS A 748 -18.58 16.92 10.54
N GLY A 749 -18.26 15.83 11.24
CA GLY A 749 -19.08 15.28 12.33
C GLY A 749 -20.33 14.51 11.90
N LYS A 750 -20.64 14.40 10.61
CA LYS A 750 -21.80 13.65 10.09
C LYS A 750 -21.36 12.38 9.36
N PRO A 751 -22.10 11.26 9.46
CA PRO A 751 -21.77 10.04 8.72
C PRO A 751 -21.69 10.28 7.21
N LEU A 752 -20.65 9.75 6.58
CA LEU A 752 -20.35 9.91 5.16
C LEU A 752 -21.53 9.48 4.26
N LYS A 753 -22.29 8.46 4.69
CA LYS A 753 -23.51 7.97 4.03
C LYS A 753 -24.60 9.03 3.83
N ASN A 754 -24.56 10.12 4.60
CA ASN A 754 -25.52 11.23 4.52
C ASN A 754 -25.10 12.32 3.52
N HIS A 755 -23.95 12.17 2.85
CA HIS A 755 -23.41 13.11 1.87
C HIS A 755 -23.62 12.64 0.42
N SER A 756 -23.59 13.58 -0.53
CA SER A 756 -23.65 13.26 -1.96
C SER A 756 -22.45 12.40 -2.38
N LEU A 757 -22.58 11.57 -3.43
CA LEU A 757 -21.49 10.72 -3.90
C LEU A 757 -20.18 11.49 -4.12
N GLY A 758 -20.26 12.67 -4.76
CA GLY A 758 -19.11 13.55 -4.97
C GLY A 758 -18.47 14.02 -3.66
N GLN A 759 -19.26 14.51 -2.70
CA GLN A 759 -18.74 14.92 -1.38
C GLN A 759 -18.08 13.78 -0.60
N ARG A 760 -18.59 12.54 -0.77
CA ARG A 760 -17.97 11.36 -0.15
C ARG A 760 -16.61 11.08 -0.74
N ALA A 761 -16.51 11.04 -2.07
CA ALA A 761 -15.24 10.86 -2.76
C ALA A 761 -14.24 11.97 -2.40
N SER A 762 -14.69 13.23 -2.30
CA SER A 762 -13.85 14.37 -1.92
C SER A 762 -13.25 14.17 -0.53
N ALA A 763 -14.10 13.86 0.44
CA ALA A 763 -13.69 13.66 1.81
C ALA A 763 -12.67 12.51 1.94
N LEU A 764 -12.85 11.45 1.16
CA LEU A 764 -11.96 10.29 1.13
C LEU A 764 -10.61 10.61 0.50
N ILE A 765 -10.59 11.27 -0.66
CA ILE A 765 -9.34 11.71 -1.30
C ILE A 765 -8.58 12.65 -0.36
N LEU A 766 -9.25 13.63 0.25
CA LEU A 766 -8.62 14.54 1.19
C LEU A 766 -8.05 13.81 2.41
N PHE A 767 -8.76 12.82 2.91
CA PHE A 767 -8.27 12.00 4.01
C PHE A 767 -7.03 11.19 3.61
N VAL A 768 -7.05 10.51 2.47
CA VAL A 768 -5.91 9.75 1.94
C VAL A 768 -4.70 10.66 1.75
N LEU A 769 -4.90 11.80 1.08
CA LEU A 769 -3.84 12.78 0.84
C LEU A 769 -3.33 13.39 2.15
N SER A 770 -4.18 13.55 3.17
CA SER A 770 -3.77 14.07 4.47
C SER A 770 -2.95 13.09 5.32
N GLN A 771 -2.90 11.80 4.94
CA GLN A 771 -2.09 10.80 5.66
C GLN A 771 -0.60 11.07 5.44
N ARG A 772 0.01 11.80 6.38
CA ARG A 772 1.44 12.15 6.33
C ARG A 772 2.39 10.98 6.49
N ASP A 773 1.92 9.77 6.80
CA ASP A 773 2.80 8.61 6.99
C ASP A 773 3.13 7.88 5.67
N ASN A 774 2.45 8.17 4.56
CA ASN A 774 2.72 7.50 3.28
C ASN A 774 3.69 8.32 2.44
N ASP A 775 4.73 7.68 1.93
CA ASP A 775 5.73 8.36 1.12
C ASP A 775 5.35 8.44 -0.36
N VAL A 776 4.56 7.48 -0.84
CA VAL A 776 4.10 7.40 -2.24
C VAL A 776 2.59 7.21 -2.29
N VAL A 777 1.91 8.07 -3.05
CA VAL A 777 0.46 8.02 -3.26
C VAL A 777 0.16 7.96 -4.76
N ILE A 778 -0.46 6.85 -5.18
CA ILE A 778 -0.80 6.56 -6.58
C ILE A 778 -2.32 6.57 -6.73
N ILE A 779 -2.87 7.42 -7.58
CA ILE A 779 -4.32 7.56 -7.78
C ILE A 779 -4.64 7.62 -9.28
N ASP A 780 -5.49 6.72 -9.76
CA ASP A 780 -5.98 6.69 -11.14
C ASP A 780 -7.33 7.40 -11.26
N GLN A 781 -7.37 8.46 -12.06
CA GLN A 781 -8.54 9.26 -12.43
C GLN A 781 -9.36 9.74 -11.22
N PRO A 782 -8.77 10.51 -10.29
CA PRO A 782 -9.51 11.07 -9.16
C PRO A 782 -10.68 11.97 -9.59
N GLU A 783 -10.62 12.56 -10.80
CA GLU A 783 -11.67 13.43 -11.33
C GLU A 783 -12.95 12.70 -11.76
N ASP A 784 -12.94 11.39 -12.00
CA ASP A 784 -14.16 10.64 -12.37
C ASP A 784 -15.18 10.65 -11.22
N ASP A 785 -14.70 10.85 -9.99
CA ASP A 785 -15.48 10.76 -8.76
C ASP A 785 -15.71 12.14 -8.10
N LEU A 786 -15.10 13.21 -8.63
CA LEU A 786 -15.08 14.56 -8.07
C LEU A 786 -15.52 15.64 -9.06
N ASP A 787 -16.15 16.70 -8.56
CA ASP A 787 -16.38 17.90 -9.37
C ASP A 787 -15.10 18.78 -9.47
N ASN A 788 -15.00 19.59 -10.53
CA ASN A 788 -13.85 20.46 -10.79
C ASN A 788 -13.57 21.48 -9.69
N GLN A 789 -14.60 21.97 -8.99
CA GLN A 789 -14.42 22.92 -7.91
C GLN A 789 -13.72 22.24 -6.73
N THR A 790 -14.19 21.05 -6.34
CA THR A 790 -13.55 20.28 -5.26
C THR A 790 -12.11 19.87 -5.61
N ILE A 791 -11.88 19.43 -6.87
CA ILE A 791 -10.52 19.15 -7.35
C ILE A 791 -9.63 20.37 -7.11
N TYR A 792 -10.05 21.56 -7.54
CA TYR A 792 -9.23 22.75 -7.43
C TYR A 792 -9.08 23.27 -5.98
N GLU A 793 -10.20 23.42 -5.25
CA GLU A 793 -10.21 24.10 -3.96
C GLU A 793 -9.56 23.28 -2.86
N ASP A 794 -9.71 21.95 -2.89
CA ASP A 794 -9.28 21.08 -1.81
C ASP A 794 -8.11 20.17 -2.23
N VAL A 795 -8.21 19.47 -3.37
CA VAL A 795 -7.20 18.48 -3.79
C VAL A 795 -5.91 19.15 -4.25
N ILE A 796 -5.97 20.09 -5.20
CA ILE A 796 -4.77 20.73 -5.76
C ILE A 796 -4.01 21.51 -4.69
N LYS A 797 -4.70 22.29 -3.85
CA LYS A 797 -4.05 23.05 -2.78
C LYS A 797 -3.36 22.13 -1.77
N LEU A 798 -3.98 21.00 -1.45
CA LEU A 798 -3.39 19.99 -0.56
C LEU A 798 -2.16 19.34 -1.20
N VAL A 799 -2.25 18.92 -2.47
CA VAL A 799 -1.14 18.34 -3.22
C VAL A 799 0.04 19.30 -3.29
N ARG A 800 -0.16 20.58 -3.63
CA ARG A 800 0.93 21.58 -3.68
C ARG A 800 1.66 21.72 -2.35
N ARG A 801 0.92 21.64 -1.23
CA ARG A 801 1.51 21.71 0.11
C ARG A 801 2.29 20.46 0.49
N LEU A 802 1.87 19.29 0.00
CA LEU A 802 2.42 18.00 0.42
C LEU A 802 3.47 17.44 -0.56
N LYS A 803 3.48 17.84 -1.83
CA LYS A 803 4.41 17.32 -2.85
C LYS A 803 5.91 17.48 -2.50
N PRO A 804 6.37 18.45 -1.67
CA PRO A 804 7.75 18.46 -1.21
C PRO A 804 8.13 17.28 -0.31
N GLU A 805 7.15 16.67 0.37
CA GLU A 805 7.34 15.56 1.31
C GLU A 805 6.73 14.24 0.82
N THR A 806 5.93 14.22 -0.24
CA THR A 806 5.21 13.02 -0.69
C THR A 806 5.23 12.93 -2.20
N GLN A 807 5.60 11.75 -2.71
CA GLN A 807 5.52 11.48 -4.14
C GLN A 807 4.08 11.18 -4.54
N PHE A 808 3.55 11.99 -5.46
CA PHE A 808 2.24 11.77 -6.04
C PHE A 808 2.36 11.25 -7.47
N ILE A 809 1.61 10.20 -7.79
CA ILE A 809 1.50 9.66 -9.15
C ILE A 809 0.03 9.62 -9.53
N PHE A 810 -0.41 10.59 -10.32
CA PHE A 810 -1.79 10.68 -10.80
C PHE A 810 -1.89 10.25 -12.26
N ALA A 811 -2.89 9.46 -12.61
CA ALA A 811 -3.39 9.40 -13.97
C ALA A 811 -4.63 10.28 -14.09
N THR A 812 -4.67 11.17 -15.08
CA THR A 812 -5.74 12.16 -15.17
C THR A 812 -6.01 12.63 -16.60
N HIS A 813 -7.24 13.07 -16.82
CA HIS A 813 -7.67 13.86 -17.97
C HIS A 813 -8.09 15.29 -17.59
N ASN A 814 -7.93 15.69 -16.32
CA ASN A 814 -8.26 17.02 -15.82
C ASN A 814 -7.03 17.94 -15.81
N PRO A 815 -7.02 19.06 -16.57
CA PRO A 815 -5.84 19.93 -16.68
C PRO A 815 -5.45 20.61 -15.36
N ASN A 816 -6.36 20.70 -14.39
CA ASN A 816 -6.08 21.31 -13.09
C ASN A 816 -4.99 20.55 -12.31
N ILE A 817 -4.90 19.23 -12.46
CA ILE A 817 -3.90 18.41 -11.76
C ILE A 817 -2.46 18.71 -12.24
N PRO A 818 -2.12 18.54 -13.53
CA PRO A 818 -0.77 18.83 -13.99
C PRO A 818 -0.43 20.32 -14.03
N VAL A 819 -1.38 21.20 -14.39
CA VAL A 819 -1.11 22.64 -14.60
C VAL A 819 -1.17 23.41 -13.29
N LEU A 820 -2.29 23.32 -12.56
CA LEU A 820 -2.48 24.10 -11.33
C LEU A 820 -1.84 23.41 -10.12
N GLY A 821 -1.62 22.09 -10.18
CA GLY A 821 -0.79 21.36 -9.22
C GLY A 821 0.71 21.56 -9.41
N ASP A 822 1.12 22.20 -10.50
CA ASP A 822 2.53 22.44 -10.84
C ASP A 822 3.35 21.14 -10.88
N ALA A 823 2.95 20.20 -11.75
CA ALA A 823 3.58 18.88 -11.77
C ALA A 823 5.04 18.94 -12.26
N GLU A 824 5.94 18.36 -11.47
CA GLU A 824 7.37 18.27 -11.82
C GLU A 824 7.59 17.38 -13.04
N GLN A 825 6.83 16.29 -13.17
CA GLN A 825 6.95 15.34 -14.27
C GLN A 825 5.59 15.05 -14.91
N ILE A 826 5.51 15.20 -16.23
CA ILE A 826 4.37 14.85 -17.07
C ILE A 826 4.72 13.63 -17.91
N VAL A 827 3.83 12.65 -17.93
CA VAL A 827 3.93 11.46 -18.79
C VAL A 827 2.76 11.45 -19.76
N ALA A 828 2.99 11.98 -20.96
CA ALA A 828 1.99 11.97 -22.02
C ALA A 828 1.96 10.59 -22.69
N CYS A 829 0.89 9.85 -22.46
CA CYS A 829 0.64 8.51 -22.97
C CYS A 829 -0.20 8.57 -24.24
N ALA A 830 0.21 7.82 -25.26
CA ALA A 830 -0.53 7.62 -26.50
C ALA A 830 -0.50 6.14 -26.89
N TYR A 831 -1.55 5.69 -27.57
CA TYR A 831 -1.60 4.36 -28.17
C TYR A 831 -1.47 4.53 -29.69
N ASP A 832 -0.54 3.82 -30.32
CA ASP A 832 -0.29 3.89 -31.75
C ASP A 832 -0.61 2.54 -32.41
N GLU A 833 -1.65 2.51 -33.24
CA GLU A 833 -2.10 1.32 -33.97
C GLU A 833 -1.22 1.04 -35.22
N ASP A 834 -0.45 2.02 -35.71
CA ASP A 834 0.20 2.01 -37.04
C ASP A 834 1.74 2.05 -37.02
N ALA A 835 2.39 1.79 -35.89
CA ALA A 835 3.86 1.89 -35.77
C ALA A 835 4.62 1.06 -36.84
N ILE A 836 5.28 1.75 -37.78
CA ILE A 836 6.03 1.17 -38.90
C ILE A 836 7.41 0.69 -38.44
N GLN A 837 7.77 -0.56 -38.80
CA GLN A 837 9.14 -1.08 -38.72
C GLN A 837 10.11 -0.14 -39.44
N THR A 838 10.94 0.57 -38.67
CA THR A 838 12.17 1.15 -39.21
C THR A 838 13.35 0.26 -38.83
N LYS A 839 14.33 0.15 -39.73
CA LYS A 839 15.39 -0.89 -39.71
C LYS A 839 16.29 -0.90 -38.46
N ASP A 840 16.18 0.10 -37.58
CA ASP A 840 17.06 0.28 -36.42
C ASP A 840 16.34 0.24 -35.05
N ALA A 841 15.02 -0.05 -35.01
CA ALA A 841 14.31 -0.25 -33.75
C ALA A 841 13.23 -1.34 -33.89
N ILE A 842 13.33 -2.38 -33.06
CA ILE A 842 12.23 -3.33 -32.84
C ILE A 842 11.16 -2.56 -32.07
N GLN A 843 10.27 -1.86 -32.76
CA GLN A 843 9.00 -1.41 -32.16
C GLN A 843 7.94 -2.44 -32.54
N THR A 844 7.30 -3.00 -31.51
CA THR A 844 6.12 -3.84 -31.64
C THR A 844 5.00 -3.04 -32.31
N LYS A 845 4.26 -3.70 -33.21
CA LYS A 845 2.93 -3.25 -33.63
C LYS A 845 2.06 -3.18 -32.36
N ASP A 846 1.17 -2.19 -32.21
CA ASP A 846 0.32 -2.02 -31.01
C ASP A 846 1.05 -1.61 -29.71
N ALA A 847 1.91 -0.57 -29.76
CA ALA A 847 2.70 -0.13 -28.61
C ALA A 847 2.10 1.07 -27.85
N ILE A 848 2.22 1.04 -26.51
CA ILE A 848 1.97 2.22 -25.67
C ILE A 848 3.22 3.12 -25.73
N GLN A 849 3.03 4.35 -26.21
CA GLN A 849 4.07 5.36 -26.34
C GLN A 849 3.98 6.34 -25.18
N THR A 850 5.13 6.74 -24.63
CA THR A 850 5.22 7.74 -23.56
C THR A 850 6.20 8.84 -23.93
N LYS A 851 5.77 10.09 -23.81
CA LYS A 851 6.66 11.27 -23.79
C LYS A 851 6.74 11.79 -22.37
N VAL A 852 7.96 11.97 -21.87
CA VAL A 852 8.24 12.34 -20.48
C VAL A 852 8.95 13.69 -20.45
N GLY A 853 8.53 14.58 -19.56
CA GLY A 853 9.17 15.88 -19.31
C GLY A 853 8.35 16.72 -18.35
N SER A 854 8.86 17.87 -17.91
CA SER A 854 8.14 18.71 -16.94
C SER A 854 7.02 19.56 -17.58
N ILE A 855 6.25 20.23 -16.72
CA ILE A 855 5.28 21.26 -17.11
C ILE A 855 5.90 22.46 -17.85
N ASP A 856 7.22 22.68 -17.67
CA ASP A 856 7.96 23.77 -18.32
C ASP A 856 8.41 23.40 -19.74
N CYS A 857 8.37 22.11 -20.09
CA CYS A 857 8.81 21.63 -21.39
C CYS A 857 7.81 22.00 -22.50
N PRO A 858 8.22 22.75 -23.56
CA PRO A 858 7.31 23.18 -24.61
C PRO A 858 6.60 22.04 -25.36
N VAL A 859 7.25 20.87 -25.46
CA VAL A 859 6.64 19.67 -26.08
C VAL A 859 5.48 19.15 -25.22
N LEU A 860 5.65 19.12 -23.90
CA LEU A 860 4.62 18.63 -22.97
C LEU A 860 3.50 19.66 -22.77
N GLN A 861 3.81 20.96 -22.77
CA GLN A 861 2.78 22.02 -22.79
C GLN A 861 1.83 21.88 -23.98
N LYS A 862 2.38 21.63 -25.17
CA LYS A 862 1.57 21.34 -26.37
C LYS A 862 0.73 20.07 -26.20
N ALA A 863 1.30 19.02 -25.61
CA ALA A 863 0.57 17.78 -25.34
C ALA A 863 -0.60 18.03 -24.37
N ILE A 864 -0.40 18.78 -23.28
CA ILE A 864 -1.45 19.15 -22.32
C ILE A 864 -2.60 19.88 -23.02
N VAL A 865 -2.30 20.95 -23.77
CA VAL A 865 -3.33 21.73 -24.48
C VAL A 865 -4.05 20.87 -25.52
N SER A 866 -3.32 20.01 -26.24
CA SER A 866 -3.92 19.13 -27.25
C SER A 866 -4.83 18.06 -26.65
N ILE A 867 -4.40 17.43 -25.55
CA ILE A 867 -5.09 16.26 -24.96
C ILE A 867 -6.24 16.69 -24.05
N MET A 868 -6.03 17.72 -23.23
CA MET A 868 -6.91 18.03 -22.09
C MET A 868 -7.79 19.25 -22.36
N GLU A 869 -7.33 20.19 -23.19
CA GLU A 869 -8.08 21.41 -23.52
C GLU A 869 -8.82 21.31 -24.86
N GLY A 870 -8.70 20.18 -25.57
CA GLY A 870 -9.28 20.00 -26.91
C GLY A 870 -8.57 20.78 -28.01
N GLY A 871 -7.31 21.17 -27.78
CA GLY A 871 -6.48 21.90 -28.73
C GLY A 871 -6.42 23.42 -28.49
N SER A 872 -5.40 24.05 -29.08
CA SER A 872 -5.14 25.49 -28.91
C SER A 872 -6.28 26.37 -29.39
N GLU A 873 -6.98 25.97 -30.45
CA GLU A 873 -8.15 26.70 -30.97
C GLU A 873 -9.29 26.73 -29.96
N ALA A 874 -9.65 25.58 -29.39
CA ALA A 874 -10.72 25.47 -28.39
C ALA A 874 -10.39 26.28 -27.13
N PHE A 875 -9.15 26.20 -26.64
CA PHE A 875 -8.69 26.99 -25.50
C PHE A 875 -8.75 28.49 -25.77
N GLN A 876 -8.22 28.94 -26.91
CA GLN A 876 -8.20 30.36 -27.28
C GLN A 876 -9.63 30.90 -27.45
N ARG A 877 -10.53 30.12 -28.04
CA ARG A 877 -11.95 30.49 -28.18
C ARG A 877 -12.64 30.64 -26.83
N ARG A 878 -12.38 29.75 -25.87
CA ARG A 878 -12.88 29.88 -24.48
C ARG A 878 -12.34 31.15 -23.83
N LYS A 879 -11.03 31.42 -23.96
CA LYS A 879 -10.38 32.61 -23.42
C LYS A 879 -11.00 33.89 -23.98
N GLU A 880 -11.23 33.98 -25.29
CA GLU A 880 -11.92 35.12 -25.92
C GLU A 880 -13.31 35.35 -25.34
N ILE A 881 -14.13 34.30 -25.23
CA ILE A 881 -15.48 34.38 -24.65
C ILE A 881 -15.41 34.87 -23.19
N TYR A 882 -14.53 34.31 -22.37
CA TYR A 882 -14.36 34.71 -20.97
C TYR A 882 -13.83 36.14 -20.82
N GLN A 883 -12.95 36.58 -21.73
CA GLN A 883 -12.46 37.96 -21.76
C GLN A 883 -13.58 38.96 -22.08
N VAL A 884 -14.51 38.62 -22.98
CA VAL A 884 -15.71 39.43 -23.23
C VAL A 884 -16.57 39.54 -21.98
N TRP A 885 -16.74 38.45 -21.23
CA TRP A 885 -17.51 38.46 -19.98
C TRP A 885 -16.86 39.31 -18.89
N LYS A 886 -15.52 39.36 -18.82
CA LYS A 886 -14.78 40.17 -17.84
C LYS A 886 -15.03 41.67 -17.96
N GLN A 887 -15.48 42.18 -19.11
CA GLN A 887 -15.79 43.61 -19.31
C GLN A 887 -17.08 44.07 -18.61
N GLN A 888 -17.83 43.21 -17.91
CA GLN A 888 -19.05 43.60 -17.19
C GLN A 888 -18.92 43.68 -15.66
N ASN A 889 -17.79 43.24 -15.07
CA ASN A 889 -17.58 43.20 -13.61
C ASN A 889 -16.29 43.91 -13.18
N SER A 890 -15.99 45.06 -13.77
CA SER A 890 -14.95 46.00 -13.30
C SER A 890 -15.59 47.23 -12.66
#